data_AF-A0AAF0E105-F1
#
_entry.id   AF-A0AAF0E105-F1
#
_cell.length_a   1.000
_cell.length_b   1.000
_cell.length_c   1.000
_cell.angle_alpha   90.00
_cell.angle_beta   90.00
_cell.angle_gamma   90.00
#
_symmetry.space_group_name_H-M   'P 1'
#
loop_
_entity.id
_entity.type
_entity.pdbx_description
1 polymer ?
#
loop_
_entity_poly.entity_id
_entity_poly.type
_entity_poly.pdbx_seq_one_letter_code
_entity_poly.pdbx_strand_id
1 'polypeptide(L)'
;MSASGAGAELYGKEDKDGFRSSRVSKYANAIPVQRPPLTVWEKIQAYLQDDRMMLIAYTILSIITRLYRIGSNHKVVWDEAHFGKFGSYYIRHMFYFDVHPPLGKILVSLAGFLSGFNGEFEFESGHDYPKEVPFVKMRIIMAIYGILMVPVAYLTAQSMHWNWRTKHLFTLMVLLDNGWLTISRFILLDSMLLLFTLCVVLGLVRFHRLQDKPFTKPWWCWLFFTGASIGCVSSVKMVGLFATSLVGLYTVEDLWNKFGDLKMPVRTYLRHWCARILALIVVPITIYMLSFKLHFAILYKTGPGDAQMSSLFQSNLEGSELSEFPLEAAYGSKMTFKNMGYGGGLLHSHIQTYPEGSGEQQVTCYHYKDTNNEFIIEPLYEEPALPGPNDTDVPPPRMLKSGDVFRFYHHETGHNLRAHKDFKAPISKDHFEVSAAGSLSEGSPYDYWIVEVLDDMQLGAGQPGSPVRTLTSRLRFKNKELGCYMRAGHVVLPDWGWKQIEVACDPENNPYDEFTHWNVENHWNDRLDKTSKKHFRSPFLKDFVHLNVAMMISNNALVPDADKSDSLASKPLEWPWMWRGMRMNGWGADQDKYYLIGNPFVWWGSTLSLHIVVLLVLWYVMRRQRRLVDMSPAVWDDFLFGVKVGLIGWILHYLPFLIMGRVTYIHHYLPTLYFAVLVFGHLLDHFLWNDATARYRFSLSQVLRTGHLGGGKPGMELQDSRSAPCRGTPLTEQTKNILFGALTALLMAIFWWFKAVSFGMSGDIADWPGLQWRKHWNIY
;
A
#
# COMPACT_ATOMS: atom_id res chain seq x y z
N MET A 1 -15.40 32.58 70.73
CA MET A 1 -14.57 33.28 69.71
C MET A 1 -14.42 32.33 68.54
N SER A 2 -15.26 32.50 67.51
CA SER A 2 -15.45 31.58 66.38
C SER A 2 -15.92 32.36 65.15
N ALA A 3 -15.47 31.92 63.95
CA ALA A 3 -16.04 32.03 62.58
C ALA A 3 -14.88 32.29 61.59
N SER A 4 -14.50 31.44 60.62
CA SER A 4 -15.17 30.80 59.45
C SER A 4 -15.56 31.76 58.31
N GLY A 5 -15.02 31.52 57.10
CA GLY A 5 -15.48 32.09 55.81
C GLY A 5 -14.37 32.04 54.74
N ALA A 6 -14.26 30.99 53.92
CA ALA A 6 -14.89 30.81 52.60
C ALA A 6 -14.15 31.53 51.45
N GLY A 7 -13.35 30.77 50.69
CA GLY A 7 -12.82 31.16 49.39
C GLY A 7 -13.85 30.90 48.29
N ALA A 8 -14.09 31.91 47.45
CA ALA A 8 -15.04 31.83 46.35
C ALA A 8 -14.33 31.77 45.00
N GLU A 9 -14.67 30.70 44.25
CA GLU A 9 -14.47 30.54 42.82
C GLU A 9 -15.26 31.60 42.03
N LEU A 10 -14.70 32.10 40.93
CA LEU A 10 -15.46 32.83 39.91
C LEU A 10 -15.06 32.33 38.52
N TYR A 11 -15.75 31.26 38.09
CA TYR A 11 -16.01 30.96 36.68
C TYR A 11 -17.29 31.70 36.26
N GLY A 12 -17.29 32.19 35.02
CA GLY A 12 -18.32 33.07 34.48
C GLY A 12 -19.74 32.50 34.51
N LYS A 13 -20.67 33.34 34.95
CA LYS A 13 -22.09 33.27 34.64
C LYS A 13 -22.43 34.42 33.70
N GLU A 14 -22.92 34.08 32.51
CA GLU A 14 -23.76 34.98 31.73
C GLU A 14 -25.07 35.15 32.49
N ASP A 15 -25.35 36.36 32.96
CA ASP A 15 -26.71 36.77 33.31
C ASP A 15 -27.13 37.89 32.36
N LYS A 16 -28.24 37.62 31.66
CA LYS A 16 -29.10 38.62 31.06
C LYS A 16 -29.71 39.42 32.21
N ASP A 17 -29.45 40.72 32.27
CA ASP A 17 -30.47 41.72 32.56
C ASP A 17 -29.95 43.13 32.31
N GLY A 18 -30.79 43.93 31.67
CA GLY A 18 -30.48 45.29 31.24
C GLY A 18 -30.40 46.25 32.42
N PHE A 19 -29.23 46.85 32.61
CA PHE A 19 -29.12 48.17 33.23
C PHE A 19 -28.14 49.03 32.42
N ARG A 20 -28.68 50.10 31.82
CA ARG A 20 -27.90 51.19 31.24
C ARG A 20 -27.10 51.86 32.36
N SER A 21 -25.79 51.61 32.43
CA SER A 21 -24.85 52.46 33.15
C SER A 21 -23.90 53.13 32.16
N SER A 22 -23.96 54.45 32.18
CA SER A 22 -23.23 55.38 31.34
C SER A 22 -21.74 55.44 31.68
N ARG A 23 -20.91 55.48 30.63
CA ARG A 23 -19.48 55.87 30.63
C ARG A 23 -18.55 54.97 31.46
N VAL A 24 -18.34 53.73 30.99
CA VAL A 24 -17.09 53.03 31.28
C VAL A 24 -15.98 53.66 30.43
N SER A 25 -15.00 54.26 31.11
CA SER A 25 -13.82 54.90 30.54
C SER A 25 -13.14 54.02 29.50
N LYS A 26 -12.74 54.63 28.36
CA LYS A 26 -11.93 54.04 27.28
C LYS A 26 -10.58 53.44 27.77
N TYR A 27 -10.24 53.66 29.05
CA TYR A 27 -9.02 53.21 29.71
C TYR A 27 -9.25 52.18 30.83
N ALA A 28 -10.48 51.68 31.05
CA ALA A 28 -10.74 50.66 32.08
C ALA A 28 -9.96 49.35 31.83
N ASN A 29 -9.67 49.04 30.56
CA ASN A 29 -8.85 47.89 30.16
C ASN A 29 -7.34 48.18 30.13
N ALA A 30 -6.90 49.41 30.46
CA ALA A 30 -5.50 49.83 30.45
C ALA A 30 -4.85 49.80 31.85
N ILE A 31 -5.59 49.38 32.88
CA ILE A 31 -5.02 49.15 34.21
C ILE A 31 -4.28 47.80 34.17
N PRO A 32 -2.95 47.75 34.31
CA PRO A 32 -2.24 46.48 34.40
C PRO A 32 -2.69 45.79 35.68
N VAL A 33 -3.53 44.76 35.54
CA VAL A 33 -3.83 43.84 36.63
C VAL A 33 -2.52 43.14 36.95
N GLN A 34 -1.88 43.52 38.06
CA GLN A 34 -0.72 42.79 38.59
C GLN A 34 -1.20 41.39 38.97
N ARG A 35 -1.04 40.44 38.04
CA ARG A 35 -1.23 39.03 38.33
C ARG A 35 0.00 38.59 39.14
N PRO A 36 -0.18 37.87 40.26
CA PRO A 36 0.95 37.31 40.98
C PRO A 36 1.79 36.45 40.02
N PRO A 37 3.13 36.40 40.21
CA PRO A 37 3.97 35.56 39.36
C PRO A 37 3.49 34.11 39.47
N LEU A 38 3.23 33.48 38.33
CA LEU A 38 2.81 32.07 38.27
C LEU A 38 3.79 31.22 39.09
N THR A 39 3.24 30.33 39.91
CA THR A 39 4.03 29.31 40.60
C THR A 39 4.75 28.43 39.57
N VAL A 40 5.83 27.76 39.99
CA VAL A 40 6.59 26.87 39.09
C VAL A 40 5.68 25.81 38.45
N TRP A 41 4.72 25.28 39.22
CA TRP A 41 3.77 24.29 38.74
C TRP A 41 2.80 24.85 37.69
N GLU A 42 2.26 26.05 37.91
CA GLU A 42 1.39 26.71 36.94
C GLU A 42 2.14 27.05 35.64
N LYS A 43 3.42 27.41 35.74
CA LYS A 43 4.28 27.59 34.56
C LYS A 43 4.46 26.29 33.79
N ILE A 44 4.76 25.18 34.48
CA ILE A 44 4.88 23.85 33.84
C ILE A 44 3.57 23.47 33.16
N GLN A 45 2.43 23.67 33.84
CA GLN A 45 1.12 23.36 33.28
C GLN A 45 0.81 24.23 32.05
N ALA A 46 1.16 25.53 32.08
CA ALA A 46 1.03 26.41 30.93
C ALA A 46 1.90 25.94 29.75
N TYR A 47 3.13 25.49 30.01
CA TYR A 47 4.01 24.93 28.97
C TYR A 47 3.48 23.63 28.37
N LEU A 48 2.92 22.73 29.19
CA LEU A 48 2.30 21.49 28.71
C LEU A 48 1.06 21.77 27.86
N GLN A 49 0.36 22.88 28.11
CA GLN A 49 -0.81 23.27 27.34
C GLN A 49 -0.49 24.13 26.11
N ASP A 50 0.74 24.64 26.00
CA ASP A 50 1.19 25.37 24.81
C ASP A 50 1.47 24.40 23.65
N ASP A 51 0.53 24.38 22.71
CA ASP A 51 0.58 23.49 21.55
C ASP A 51 1.84 23.68 20.69
N ARG A 52 2.40 24.91 20.60
CA ARG A 52 3.58 25.17 19.77
C ARG A 52 4.84 24.61 20.41
N MET A 53 5.00 24.84 21.71
CA MET A 53 6.15 24.33 22.45
C MET A 53 6.13 22.81 22.52
N MET A 54 4.96 22.22 22.74
CA MET A 54 4.82 20.77 22.80
C MET A 54 5.04 20.09 21.44
N LEU A 55 4.60 20.70 20.34
CA LEU A 55 4.91 20.21 19.00
C LEU A 55 6.43 20.16 18.76
N ILE A 56 7.17 21.20 19.16
CA ILE A 56 8.63 21.25 19.06
C ILE A 56 9.26 20.17 19.95
N ALA A 57 8.81 20.06 21.20
CA ALA A 57 9.32 19.07 22.15
C ALA A 57 9.13 17.63 21.64
N TYR A 58 7.93 17.29 21.15
CA TYR A 58 7.67 15.97 20.57
C TYR A 58 8.45 15.71 19.29
N THR A 59 8.71 16.74 18.49
CA THR A 59 9.56 16.62 17.31
C THR A 59 11.01 16.30 17.71
N ILE A 60 11.56 16.98 18.72
CA ILE A 60 12.90 16.70 19.25
C ILE A 60 12.99 15.29 19.83
N LEU A 61 12.00 14.87 20.63
CA LEU A 61 11.95 13.50 21.18
C LEU A 61 11.82 12.45 20.07
N SER A 62 11.07 12.75 19.01
CA SER A 62 10.95 11.89 17.84
C SER A 62 12.30 11.75 17.11
N ILE A 63 13.02 12.85 16.90
CA ILE A 63 14.39 12.84 16.34
C ILE A 63 15.31 11.97 17.19
N ILE A 64 15.35 12.20 18.50
CA ILE A 64 16.22 11.45 19.42
C ILE A 64 15.90 9.96 19.36
N THR A 65 14.63 9.58 19.50
CA THR A 65 14.23 8.17 19.53
C THR A 65 14.48 7.47 18.20
N ARG A 66 14.14 8.06 17.05
CA ARG A 66 14.31 7.37 15.75
C ARG A 66 15.76 7.32 15.29
N LEU A 67 16.59 8.32 15.61
CA LEU A 67 17.99 8.37 15.17
C LEU A 67 18.98 7.73 16.15
N TYR A 68 18.58 7.44 17.38
CA TYR A 68 19.44 6.76 18.34
C TYR A 68 19.94 5.42 17.78
N ARG A 69 21.27 5.20 17.79
CA ARG A 69 21.94 3.98 17.27
C ARG A 69 21.53 3.56 15.84
N ILE A 70 21.14 4.48 14.97
CA ILE A 70 20.64 4.12 13.62
C ILE A 70 21.67 3.39 12.74
N GLY A 71 22.96 3.64 12.97
CA GLY A 71 24.06 3.02 12.24
C GLY A 71 24.70 1.80 12.93
N SER A 72 24.12 1.27 14.02
CA SER A 72 24.79 0.21 14.79
C SER A 72 24.78 -1.15 14.10
N ASN A 73 23.79 -1.42 13.25
CA ASN A 73 23.75 -2.62 12.44
C ASN A 73 24.31 -2.35 11.05
N HIS A 74 25.47 -2.94 10.76
CA HIS A 74 26.17 -2.84 9.49
C HIS A 74 25.71 -3.87 8.45
N LYS A 75 24.65 -4.64 8.73
CA LYS A 75 24.07 -5.62 7.81
C LYS A 75 22.76 -5.13 7.20
N VAL A 76 22.47 -5.61 5.99
CA VAL A 76 21.18 -5.44 5.30
C VAL A 76 20.09 -6.17 6.10
N VAL A 77 19.07 -5.44 6.53
CA VAL A 77 17.95 -6.01 7.32
C VAL A 77 16.77 -6.45 6.43
N TRP A 78 15.77 -7.06 7.07
CA TRP A 78 14.50 -7.48 6.46
C TRP A 78 13.91 -6.39 5.59
N ASP A 79 13.54 -6.76 4.35
CA ASP A 79 13.02 -5.91 3.26
C ASP A 79 13.85 -4.69 2.82
N GLU A 80 14.86 -4.28 3.58
CA GLU A 80 15.90 -3.36 3.11
C GLU A 80 16.67 -3.96 1.92
N ALA A 81 16.78 -5.29 1.87
CA ALA A 81 17.25 -6.04 0.70
C ALA A 81 16.46 -5.69 -0.58
N HIS A 82 15.14 -5.71 -0.50
CA HIS A 82 14.26 -5.44 -1.65
C HIS A 82 14.24 -3.95 -2.01
N PHE A 83 13.95 -3.08 -1.05
CA PHE A 83 13.76 -1.65 -1.34
C PHE A 83 15.07 -0.91 -1.60
N GLY A 84 16.17 -1.34 -0.97
CA GLY A 84 17.52 -0.88 -1.32
C GLY A 84 17.86 -1.24 -2.77
N LYS A 85 17.63 -2.49 -3.18
CA LYS A 85 17.84 -2.97 -4.56
C LYS A 85 17.01 -2.18 -5.57
N PHE A 86 15.74 -1.92 -5.28
CA PHE A 86 14.90 -1.06 -6.14
C PHE A 86 15.38 0.39 -6.19
N GLY A 87 15.88 0.93 -5.07
CA GLY A 87 16.56 2.22 -5.02
C GLY A 87 17.78 2.27 -5.95
N SER A 88 18.61 1.21 -5.94
CA SER A 88 19.75 1.05 -6.84
C SER A 88 19.35 1.06 -8.31
N TYR A 89 18.22 0.45 -8.68
CA TYR A 89 17.75 0.42 -10.06
C TYR A 89 17.38 1.81 -10.60
N TYR A 90 16.76 2.66 -9.78
CA TYR A 90 16.51 4.04 -10.18
C TYR A 90 17.78 4.85 -10.38
N ILE A 91 18.80 4.67 -9.53
CA ILE A 91 20.08 5.37 -9.68
C ILE A 91 20.82 4.89 -10.94
N ARG A 92 20.76 3.60 -11.25
CA ARG A 92 21.33 3.01 -12.46
C ARG A 92 20.48 3.20 -13.72
N HIS A 93 19.29 3.77 -13.59
CA HIS A 93 18.29 3.94 -14.66
C HIS A 93 17.80 2.63 -15.31
N MET A 94 17.92 1.50 -14.62
CA MET A 94 17.53 0.19 -15.14
C MET A 94 16.08 -0.14 -14.79
N PHE A 95 15.28 -0.48 -15.79
CA PHE A 95 13.89 -0.86 -15.58
C PHE A 95 13.78 -2.12 -14.71
N TYR A 96 12.76 -2.14 -13.85
CA TYR A 96 12.45 -3.31 -13.04
C TYR A 96 10.94 -3.40 -12.81
N PHE A 97 10.48 -4.61 -12.50
CA PHE A 97 9.10 -4.87 -12.13
C PHE A 97 8.96 -5.10 -10.62
N ASP A 98 7.92 -4.51 -10.00
CA ASP A 98 7.55 -4.72 -8.60
C ASP A 98 6.03 -4.56 -8.41
N VAL A 99 5.47 -5.25 -7.40
CA VAL A 99 4.03 -5.24 -7.09
C VAL A 99 3.54 -3.94 -6.48
N HIS A 100 4.42 -3.09 -5.94
CA HIS A 100 4.03 -1.84 -5.30
C HIS A 100 4.11 -0.65 -6.25
N PRO A 101 3.27 0.38 -6.07
CA PRO A 101 3.40 1.65 -6.77
C PRO A 101 4.78 2.31 -6.55
N PRO A 102 5.22 3.20 -7.46
CA PRO A 102 6.62 3.58 -7.54
C PRO A 102 7.07 4.67 -6.57
N LEU A 103 6.18 5.51 -6.01
CA LEU A 103 6.57 6.71 -5.26
C LEU A 103 7.48 6.38 -4.07
N GLY A 104 7.15 5.36 -3.29
CA GLY A 104 7.97 4.95 -2.14
C GLY A 104 9.40 4.60 -2.56
N LYS A 105 9.53 3.86 -3.66
CA LYS A 105 10.83 3.42 -4.19
C LYS A 105 11.60 4.57 -4.85
N ILE A 106 10.90 5.53 -5.47
CA ILE A 106 11.51 6.78 -5.96
C ILE A 106 12.07 7.59 -4.78
N LEU A 107 11.34 7.68 -3.66
CA LEU A 107 11.81 8.38 -2.47
C LEU A 107 12.99 7.67 -1.79
N VAL A 108 13.04 6.33 -1.82
CA VAL A 108 14.22 5.55 -1.41
C VAL A 108 15.43 5.88 -2.31
N SER A 109 15.22 5.92 -3.63
CA SER A 109 16.27 6.31 -4.57
C SER A 109 16.75 7.75 -4.33
N LEU A 110 15.83 8.67 -4.07
CA LEU A 110 16.17 10.06 -3.70
C LEU A 110 17.02 10.10 -2.43
N ALA A 111 16.70 9.28 -1.42
CA ALA A 111 17.52 9.16 -0.22
C ALA A 111 18.93 8.60 -0.53
N GLY A 112 19.04 7.63 -1.43
CA GLY A 112 20.33 7.12 -1.93
C GLY A 112 21.14 8.20 -2.64
N PHE A 113 20.53 8.88 -3.61
CA PHE A 113 21.15 9.95 -4.39
C PHE A 113 21.65 11.10 -3.49
N LEU A 114 20.81 11.59 -2.57
CA LEU A 114 21.20 12.64 -1.62
C LEU A 114 22.29 12.20 -0.64
N SER A 115 22.42 10.88 -0.39
CA SER A 115 23.46 10.33 0.47
C SER A 115 24.81 10.14 -0.24
N GLY A 116 24.84 10.27 -1.57
CA GLY A 116 26.01 10.00 -2.42
C GLY A 116 26.17 8.52 -2.82
N PHE A 117 25.10 7.72 -2.79
CA PHE A 117 25.13 6.33 -3.22
C PHE A 117 25.10 6.23 -4.76
N ASN A 118 25.96 5.40 -5.34
CA ASN A 118 26.13 5.23 -6.79
C ASN A 118 25.25 4.13 -7.41
N GLY A 119 24.56 3.32 -6.60
CA GLY A 119 23.66 2.26 -7.09
C GLY A 119 24.34 0.94 -7.45
N GLU A 120 25.65 0.80 -7.28
CA GLU A 120 26.39 -0.42 -7.65
C GLU A 120 26.21 -1.56 -6.65
N PHE A 121 26.00 -1.25 -5.37
CA PHE A 121 25.83 -2.26 -4.33
C PHE A 121 24.54 -3.07 -4.52
N GLU A 122 24.69 -4.39 -4.51
CA GLU A 122 23.59 -5.33 -4.52
C GLU A 122 23.14 -5.62 -3.08
N PHE A 123 21.91 -5.23 -2.77
CA PHE A 123 21.32 -5.37 -1.44
C PHE A 123 20.87 -6.82 -1.20
N GLU A 124 21.83 -7.70 -0.94
CA GLU A 124 21.55 -9.08 -0.56
C GLU A 124 21.22 -9.19 0.94
N SER A 125 20.31 -10.11 1.29
CA SER A 125 19.82 -10.25 2.67
C SER A 125 20.94 -10.72 3.60
N GLY A 126 21.17 -9.97 4.68
CA GLY A 126 22.14 -10.32 5.72
C GLY A 126 23.60 -10.01 5.38
N HIS A 127 23.89 -9.50 4.18
CA HIS A 127 25.23 -9.06 3.80
C HIS A 127 25.65 -7.77 4.53
N ASP A 128 26.95 -7.65 4.79
CA ASP A 128 27.56 -6.46 5.38
C ASP A 128 27.65 -5.32 4.36
N TYR A 129 27.38 -4.10 4.80
CA TYR A 129 27.57 -2.90 3.99
C TYR A 129 29.07 -2.60 3.83
N PRO A 130 29.56 -2.45 2.59
CA PRO A 130 30.92 -2.02 2.34
C PRO A 130 31.06 -0.53 2.72
N LYS A 131 32.30 -0.07 2.92
CA LYS A 131 32.57 1.28 3.48
C LYS A 131 32.09 2.41 2.57
N GLU A 132 31.97 2.12 1.28
CA GLU A 132 31.58 3.03 0.22
C GLU A 132 30.07 3.31 0.23
N VAL A 133 29.26 2.42 0.81
CA VAL A 133 27.80 2.55 0.82
C VAL A 133 27.36 3.42 2.00
N PRO A 134 26.75 4.59 1.76
CA PRO A 134 26.36 5.51 2.82
C PRO A 134 25.02 5.12 3.49
N PHE A 135 24.89 3.85 3.93
CA PHE A 135 23.64 3.30 4.45
C PHE A 135 23.11 4.05 5.69
N VAL A 136 24.01 4.57 6.54
CA VAL A 136 23.63 5.37 7.72
C VAL A 136 22.91 6.66 7.30
N LYS A 137 23.41 7.36 6.28
CA LYS A 137 22.78 8.58 5.75
C LYS A 137 21.43 8.25 5.12
N MET A 138 21.36 7.15 4.38
CA MET A 138 20.10 6.66 3.80
C MET A 138 19.07 6.38 4.89
N ARG A 139 19.43 5.61 5.93
CA ARG A 139 18.55 5.34 7.08
C ARG A 139 18.11 6.62 7.80
N ILE A 140 18.99 7.61 7.96
CA ILE A 140 18.63 8.92 8.56
C ILE A 140 17.55 9.62 7.72
N ILE A 141 17.72 9.69 6.40
CA ILE A 141 16.74 10.32 5.50
C ILE A 141 15.41 9.55 5.53
N MET A 142 15.47 8.21 5.51
CA MET A 142 14.30 7.35 5.59
C MET A 142 13.59 7.47 6.95
N ALA A 143 14.33 7.68 8.03
CA ALA A 143 13.80 7.89 9.37
C ALA A 143 13.07 9.23 9.52
N ILE A 144 13.27 10.21 8.62
CA ILE A 144 12.52 11.49 8.64
C ILE A 144 11.01 11.22 8.57
N TYR A 145 10.57 10.24 7.78
CA TYR A 145 9.15 9.88 7.70
C TYR A 145 8.62 9.37 9.04
N GLY A 146 9.39 8.52 9.72
CA GLY A 146 9.11 8.07 11.09
C GLY A 146 9.15 9.18 12.14
N ILE A 147 10.02 10.17 11.94
CA ILE A 147 10.14 11.35 12.82
C ILE A 147 8.88 12.20 12.71
N LEU A 148 8.42 12.47 11.47
CA LEU A 148 7.25 13.31 11.18
C LEU A 148 5.91 12.68 11.58
N MET A 149 5.84 11.35 11.73
CA MET A 149 4.62 10.68 12.23
C MET A 149 4.16 11.23 13.58
N VAL A 150 5.09 11.51 14.49
CA VAL A 150 4.79 11.97 15.86
C VAL A 150 4.17 13.38 15.88
N PRO A 151 4.76 14.42 15.26
CA PRO A 151 4.12 15.74 15.20
C PRO A 151 2.81 15.72 14.42
N VAL A 152 2.67 14.90 13.36
CA VAL A 152 1.40 14.73 12.66
C VAL A 152 0.34 14.14 13.59
N ALA A 153 0.68 13.12 14.37
CA ALA A 153 -0.22 12.55 15.38
C ALA A 153 -0.64 13.57 16.44
N TYR A 154 0.28 14.41 16.92
CA TYR A 154 -0.03 15.51 17.85
C TYR A 154 -1.01 16.51 17.23
N LEU A 155 -0.78 16.93 15.98
CA LEU A 155 -1.68 17.83 15.25
C LEU A 155 -3.06 17.21 15.01
N THR A 156 -3.14 15.89 14.78
CA THR A 156 -4.41 15.18 14.66
C THR A 156 -5.17 15.23 15.99
N ALA A 157 -4.50 14.89 17.10
CA ALA A 157 -5.10 14.94 18.44
C ALA A 157 -5.55 16.35 18.83
N GLN A 158 -4.77 17.38 18.48
CA GLN A 158 -5.15 18.78 18.66
C GLN A 158 -6.46 19.13 17.93
N SER A 159 -6.71 18.49 16.78
CA SER A 159 -7.87 18.76 15.94
C SER A 159 -9.14 18.00 16.35
N MET A 160 -9.02 17.03 17.26
CA MET A 160 -10.12 16.19 17.76
C MET A 160 -10.88 16.78 18.97
N HIS A 161 -10.62 18.05 19.33
CA HIS A 161 -11.15 18.70 20.55
C HIS A 161 -10.92 17.95 21.87
N TRP A 162 -9.88 17.11 21.92
CA TRP A 162 -9.56 16.36 23.12
C TRP A 162 -8.94 17.22 24.23
N ASN A 163 -9.09 16.75 25.47
CA ASN A 163 -8.38 17.27 26.62
C ASN A 163 -6.86 17.21 26.39
N TRP A 164 -6.11 18.14 26.97
CA TRP A 164 -4.65 18.20 26.86
C TRP A 164 -4.00 16.85 27.25
N ARG A 165 -4.51 16.18 28.30
CA ARG A 165 -4.03 14.85 28.74
C ARG A 165 -4.11 13.80 27.64
N THR A 166 -5.23 13.74 26.93
CA THR A 166 -5.41 12.83 25.79
C THR A 166 -4.47 13.16 24.65
N LYS A 167 -4.30 14.45 24.32
CA LYS A 167 -3.36 14.88 23.27
C LYS A 167 -1.95 14.37 23.53
N HIS A 168 -1.47 14.49 24.77
CA HIS A 168 -0.16 13.98 25.16
C HIS A 168 -0.11 12.47 25.17
N LEU A 169 -1.09 11.79 25.77
CA LEU A 169 -1.07 10.34 25.87
C LEU A 169 -1.12 9.68 24.49
N PHE A 170 -1.98 10.17 23.60
CA PHE A 170 -2.04 9.72 22.20
C PHE A 170 -0.71 9.90 21.48
N THR A 171 -0.10 11.07 21.61
CA THR A 171 1.20 11.35 20.97
C THR A 171 2.32 10.50 21.54
N LEU A 172 2.32 10.26 22.86
CA LEU A 172 3.26 9.38 23.54
C LEU A 172 3.08 7.92 23.11
N MET A 173 1.84 7.45 22.89
CA MET A 173 1.60 6.10 22.38
C MET A 173 2.19 5.92 20.98
N VAL A 174 2.12 6.94 20.11
CA VAL A 174 2.77 6.91 18.78
C VAL A 174 4.30 7.02 18.88
N LEU A 175 4.80 7.87 19.78
CA LEU A 175 6.23 8.06 19.99
C LEU A 175 6.90 6.81 20.59
N LEU A 176 6.27 6.16 21.58
CA LEU A 176 6.84 5.11 22.42
C LEU A 176 6.29 3.72 22.11
N ASP A 177 5.74 3.51 20.91
CA ASP A 177 5.47 2.16 20.40
C ASP A 177 6.71 1.60 19.71
N ASN A 178 7.13 0.42 20.17
CA ASN A 178 8.33 -0.25 19.68
C ASN A 178 8.16 -0.72 18.23
N GLY A 179 6.94 -1.04 17.78
CA GLY A 179 6.67 -1.53 16.44
C GLY A 179 6.83 -0.42 15.41
N TRP A 180 6.18 0.72 15.64
CA TRP A 180 6.37 1.91 14.80
C TRP A 180 7.81 2.42 14.84
N LEU A 181 8.46 2.39 16.00
CA LEU A 181 9.86 2.80 16.12
C LEU A 181 10.77 1.89 15.29
N THR A 182 10.65 0.57 15.40
CA THR A 182 11.51 -0.39 14.68
C THR A 182 11.33 -0.28 13.17
N ILE A 183 10.09 -0.28 12.66
CA ILE A 183 9.84 -0.26 11.21
C ILE A 183 10.31 1.06 10.56
N SER A 184 10.30 2.15 11.31
CA SER A 184 10.59 3.48 10.76
C SER A 184 12.08 3.83 10.65
N ARG A 185 12.98 2.94 11.10
CA ARG A 185 14.43 3.21 11.21
C ARG A 185 15.28 2.65 10.07
N PHE A 186 14.69 1.78 9.25
CA PHE A 186 15.38 1.10 8.16
C PHE A 186 14.94 1.63 6.79
N ILE A 187 15.63 1.23 5.72
CA ILE A 187 15.27 1.60 4.35
C ILE A 187 14.06 0.76 3.90
N LEU A 188 12.89 1.13 4.42
CA LEU A 188 11.60 0.49 4.19
C LEU A 188 10.58 1.50 3.68
N LEU A 189 9.59 1.05 2.92
CA LEU A 189 8.47 1.89 2.48
C LEU A 189 7.41 2.11 3.56
N ASP A 190 7.37 1.26 4.60
CA ASP A 190 6.31 1.31 5.61
C ASP A 190 6.32 2.62 6.40
N SER A 191 7.48 3.24 6.62
CA SER A 191 7.58 4.56 7.25
C SER A 191 6.85 5.64 6.46
N MET A 192 6.97 5.62 5.14
CA MET A 192 6.28 6.54 4.23
C MET A 192 4.78 6.24 4.16
N LEU A 193 4.42 4.96 4.07
CA LEU A 193 3.03 4.50 4.10
C LEU A 193 2.32 4.98 5.37
N LEU A 194 2.97 4.81 6.53
CA LEU A 194 2.46 5.24 7.81
C LEU A 194 2.30 6.77 7.86
N LEU A 195 3.35 7.53 7.50
CA LEU A 195 3.26 9.00 7.49
C LEU A 195 2.10 9.49 6.63
N PHE A 196 2.00 9.04 5.38
CA PHE A 196 0.95 9.50 4.48
C PHE A 196 -0.45 9.05 4.94
N THR A 197 -0.59 7.87 5.56
CA THR A 197 -1.84 7.45 6.21
C THR A 197 -2.23 8.41 7.33
N LEU A 198 -1.28 8.77 8.20
CA LEU A 198 -1.48 9.74 9.28
C LEU A 198 -1.85 11.13 8.73
N CYS A 199 -1.20 11.57 7.63
CA CYS A 199 -1.53 12.82 6.95
C CYS A 199 -2.94 12.82 6.36
N VAL A 200 -3.42 11.70 5.80
CA VAL A 200 -4.81 11.56 5.34
C VAL A 200 -5.78 11.77 6.50
N VAL A 201 -5.52 11.15 7.66
CA VAL A 201 -6.38 11.33 8.84
C VAL A 201 -6.31 12.76 9.38
N LEU A 202 -5.13 13.37 9.46
CA LEU A 202 -4.97 14.78 9.84
C LEU A 202 -5.77 15.70 8.91
N GLY A 203 -5.63 15.50 7.60
CA GLY A 203 -6.36 16.24 6.57
C GLY A 203 -7.87 16.11 6.73
N LEU A 204 -8.36 14.88 6.91
CA LEU A 204 -9.76 14.57 7.15
C LEU A 204 -10.32 15.27 8.40
N VAL A 205 -9.61 15.19 9.53
CA VAL A 205 -10.05 15.81 10.80
C VAL A 205 -10.06 17.34 10.66
N ARG A 206 -9.01 17.94 10.10
CA ARG A 206 -8.95 19.40 9.87
C ARG A 206 -10.01 19.87 8.89
N PHE A 207 -10.27 19.11 7.84
CA PHE A 207 -11.34 19.38 6.88
C PHE A 207 -12.73 19.31 7.53
N HIS A 208 -12.96 18.31 8.38
CA HIS A 208 -14.20 18.18 9.14
C HIS A 208 -14.42 19.35 10.11
N ARG A 209 -13.37 19.84 10.77
CA ARG A 209 -13.45 21.02 11.66
C ARG A 209 -13.78 22.33 10.95
N LEU A 210 -13.68 22.37 9.61
CA LEU A 210 -13.98 23.55 8.81
C LEU A 210 -15.32 23.44 8.06
N GLN A 211 -16.17 22.46 8.39
CA GLN A 211 -17.48 22.29 7.72
C GLN A 211 -18.41 23.49 7.88
N ASP A 212 -18.31 24.24 8.99
CA ASP A 212 -19.10 25.46 9.23
C ASP A 212 -18.66 26.65 8.37
N LYS A 213 -17.46 26.57 7.77
CA LYS A 213 -16.86 27.64 6.96
C LYS A 213 -16.46 27.13 5.58
N PRO A 214 -17.42 26.63 4.77
CA PRO A 214 -17.12 26.01 3.48
C PRO A 214 -16.58 27.04 2.49
N PHE A 215 -15.77 26.58 1.54
CA PHE A 215 -15.14 27.38 0.47
C PHE A 215 -14.20 28.51 0.93
N THR A 216 -13.86 28.57 2.22
CA THR A 216 -12.80 29.47 2.70
C THR A 216 -11.41 28.97 2.26
N LYS A 217 -10.40 29.85 2.25
CA LYS A 217 -9.02 29.46 1.90
C LYS A 217 -8.50 28.30 2.77
N PRO A 218 -8.70 28.28 4.11
CA PRO A 218 -8.30 27.14 4.93
C PRO A 218 -9.05 25.86 4.57
N TRP A 219 -10.34 25.95 4.25
CA TRP A 219 -11.14 24.78 3.85
C TRP A 219 -10.59 24.13 2.57
N TRP A 220 -10.27 24.94 1.56
CA TRP A 220 -9.61 24.45 0.34
C TRP A 220 -8.22 23.89 0.61
N CYS A 221 -7.42 24.56 1.45
CA CYS A 221 -6.08 24.09 1.80
C CYS A 221 -6.12 22.68 2.39
N TRP A 222 -6.96 22.42 3.39
CA TRP A 222 -7.07 21.10 4.00
C TRP A 222 -7.72 20.06 3.09
N LEU A 223 -8.65 20.46 2.23
CA LEU A 223 -9.24 19.57 1.24
C LEU A 223 -8.20 19.12 0.19
N PHE A 224 -7.42 20.04 -0.37
CA PHE A 224 -6.32 19.72 -1.29
C PHE A 224 -5.20 18.95 -0.59
N PHE A 225 -4.87 19.28 0.66
CA PHE A 225 -3.91 18.53 1.46
C PHE A 225 -4.35 17.08 1.68
N THR A 226 -5.64 16.86 1.95
CA THR A 226 -6.23 15.51 2.06
C THR A 226 -6.09 14.76 0.74
N GLY A 227 -6.48 15.39 -0.37
CA GLY A 227 -6.31 14.84 -1.72
C GLY A 227 -4.87 14.48 -2.07
N ALA A 228 -3.94 15.39 -1.80
CA ALA A 228 -2.52 15.16 -2.04
C ALA A 228 -1.99 13.99 -1.20
N SER A 229 -2.38 13.92 0.08
CA SER A 229 -2.00 12.82 0.98
C SER A 229 -2.57 11.47 0.51
N ILE A 230 -3.81 11.45 -0.01
CA ILE A 230 -4.43 10.25 -0.63
C ILE A 230 -3.63 9.80 -1.86
N GLY A 231 -3.23 10.74 -2.71
CA GLY A 231 -2.38 10.47 -3.86
C GLY A 231 -1.05 9.85 -3.44
N CYS A 232 -0.36 10.46 -2.47
CA CYS A 232 0.92 9.97 -1.97
C CYS A 232 0.82 8.58 -1.32
N VAL A 233 -0.17 8.33 -0.45
CA VAL A 233 -0.30 7.03 0.22
C VAL A 233 -0.59 5.90 -0.77
N SER A 234 -1.45 6.17 -1.76
CA SER A 234 -1.80 5.21 -2.81
C SER A 234 -0.62 4.95 -3.75
N SER A 235 0.22 5.95 -4.01
CA SER A 235 1.44 5.81 -4.82
C SER A 235 2.62 5.15 -4.09
N VAL A 236 2.55 4.95 -2.76
CA VAL A 236 3.56 4.19 -2.00
C VAL A 236 3.20 2.70 -1.93
N LYS A 237 1.97 2.38 -1.55
CA LYS A 237 1.47 1.00 -1.47
C LYS A 237 -0.03 0.99 -1.76
N MET A 238 -0.53 -0.04 -2.46
CA MET A 238 -1.96 -0.18 -2.79
C MET A 238 -2.88 -0.22 -1.56
N VAL A 239 -2.35 -0.57 -0.38
CA VAL A 239 -3.06 -0.51 0.90
C VAL A 239 -3.55 0.91 1.22
N GLY A 240 -2.96 1.96 0.63
CA GLY A 240 -3.44 3.34 0.73
C GLY A 240 -4.86 3.56 0.20
N LEU A 241 -5.38 2.65 -0.63
CA LEU A 241 -6.79 2.67 -1.07
C LEU A 241 -7.78 2.48 0.10
N PHE A 242 -7.36 1.87 1.21
CA PHE A 242 -8.19 1.73 2.41
C PHE A 242 -8.38 3.08 3.11
N ALA A 243 -7.32 3.91 3.18
CA ALA A 243 -7.42 5.28 3.67
C ALA A 243 -8.26 6.16 2.73
N THR A 244 -8.14 5.94 1.42
CA THR A 244 -9.00 6.57 0.41
C THR A 244 -10.48 6.24 0.64
N SER A 245 -10.77 4.97 0.93
CA SER A 245 -12.14 4.50 1.20
C SER A 245 -12.75 5.14 2.44
N LEU A 246 -11.96 5.35 3.50
CA LEU A 246 -12.41 6.05 4.71
C LEU A 246 -12.86 7.49 4.40
N VAL A 247 -12.01 8.24 3.68
CA VAL A 247 -12.35 9.62 3.26
C VAL A 247 -13.53 9.62 2.29
N GLY A 248 -13.61 8.63 1.41
CA GLY A 248 -14.73 8.43 0.48
C GLY A 248 -16.06 8.25 1.21
N LEU A 249 -16.13 7.32 2.18
CA LEU A 249 -17.33 7.09 2.99
C LEU A 249 -17.73 8.33 3.79
N TYR A 250 -16.77 9.01 4.42
CA TYR A 250 -17.04 10.29 5.11
C TYR A 250 -17.58 11.34 4.13
N THR A 251 -17.03 11.42 2.93
CA THR A 251 -17.45 12.39 1.90
C THR A 251 -18.86 12.11 1.40
N VAL A 252 -19.22 10.82 1.22
CA VAL A 252 -20.58 10.39 0.88
C VAL A 252 -21.55 10.77 1.98
N GLU A 253 -21.22 10.49 3.25
CA GLU A 253 -22.04 10.88 4.39
C GLU A 253 -22.23 12.40 4.44
N ASP A 254 -21.16 13.16 4.26
CA ASP A 254 -21.20 14.63 4.32
C ASP A 254 -22.05 15.24 3.19
N LEU A 255 -21.96 14.69 1.98
CA LEU A 255 -22.80 15.08 0.84
C LEU A 255 -24.26 14.66 1.03
N TRP A 256 -24.51 13.53 1.68
CA TRP A 256 -25.85 13.08 2.05
C TRP A 256 -26.50 14.02 3.07
N ASN A 257 -25.77 14.40 4.12
CA ASN A 257 -26.25 15.35 5.13
C ASN A 257 -26.54 16.73 4.52
N LYS A 258 -25.70 17.20 3.58
CA LYS A 258 -25.94 18.46 2.85
C LYS A 258 -27.10 18.38 1.87
N PHE A 259 -27.38 17.22 1.30
CA PHE A 259 -28.58 17.00 0.49
C PHE A 259 -29.85 17.11 1.34
N GLY A 260 -29.81 16.65 2.59
CA GLY A 260 -30.90 16.80 3.56
C GLY A 260 -31.10 18.23 4.10
N ASP A 261 -30.17 19.16 3.86
CA ASP A 261 -30.31 20.55 4.30
C ASP A 261 -31.16 21.37 3.31
N LEU A 262 -32.45 21.47 3.60
CA LEU A 262 -33.43 22.23 2.81
C LEU A 262 -33.13 23.72 2.71
N LYS A 263 -32.23 24.27 3.54
CA LYS A 263 -31.83 25.69 3.49
C LYS A 263 -30.71 25.93 2.48
N MET A 264 -30.02 24.89 2.01
CA MET A 264 -28.86 25.04 1.11
C MET A 264 -29.31 25.24 -0.34
N PRO A 265 -28.83 26.31 -1.03
CA PRO A 265 -29.08 26.47 -2.46
C PRO A 265 -28.43 25.35 -3.29
N VAL A 266 -29.13 24.87 -4.33
CA VAL A 266 -28.63 23.82 -5.25
C VAL A 266 -27.27 24.17 -5.86
N ARG A 267 -27.03 25.45 -6.19
CA ARG A 267 -25.73 25.91 -6.70
C ARG A 267 -24.59 25.68 -5.69
N THR A 268 -24.84 25.91 -4.40
CA THR A 268 -23.86 25.67 -3.33
C THR A 268 -23.61 24.18 -3.16
N TYR A 269 -24.66 23.36 -3.25
CA TYR A 269 -24.55 21.91 -3.23
C TYR A 269 -23.71 21.37 -4.39
N LEU A 270 -23.95 21.82 -5.63
CA LEU A 270 -23.13 21.45 -6.79
C LEU A 270 -21.66 21.89 -6.63
N ARG A 271 -21.40 23.08 -6.06
CA ARG A 271 -20.04 23.51 -5.74
C ARG A 271 -19.35 22.57 -4.74
N HIS A 272 -20.09 22.01 -3.78
CA HIS A 272 -19.56 21.01 -2.85
C HIS A 272 -19.13 19.72 -3.56
N TRP A 273 -19.92 19.24 -4.51
CA TRP A 273 -19.59 18.11 -5.39
C TRP A 273 -18.34 18.40 -6.22
N CYS A 274 -18.33 19.48 -6.99
CA CYS A 274 -17.19 19.83 -7.84
C CYS A 274 -15.89 19.98 -7.04
N ALA A 275 -15.96 20.61 -5.85
CA ALA A 275 -14.79 20.75 -4.98
C ALA A 275 -14.23 19.41 -4.50
N ARG A 276 -15.10 18.48 -4.09
CA ARG A 276 -14.71 17.13 -3.65
C ARG A 276 -14.19 16.28 -4.81
N ILE A 277 -14.82 16.32 -5.98
CA ILE A 277 -14.34 15.61 -7.17
C ILE A 277 -12.95 16.11 -7.56
N LEU A 278 -12.76 17.43 -7.63
CA LEU A 278 -11.47 18.01 -7.98
C LEU A 278 -10.37 17.60 -6.99
N ALA A 279 -10.61 17.81 -5.70
CA ALA A 279 -9.56 17.62 -4.70
C ALA A 279 -9.39 16.17 -4.23
N LEU A 280 -10.45 15.37 -4.16
CA LEU A 280 -10.41 14.00 -3.61
C LEU A 280 -10.42 12.91 -4.68
N ILE A 281 -10.54 13.25 -5.97
CA ILE A 281 -10.45 12.28 -7.09
C ILE A 281 -9.36 12.72 -8.08
N VAL A 282 -9.51 13.91 -8.68
CA VAL A 282 -8.60 14.36 -9.76
C VAL A 282 -7.17 14.56 -9.24
N VAL A 283 -6.99 15.20 -8.08
CA VAL A 283 -5.67 15.41 -7.48
C VAL A 283 -4.95 14.10 -7.12
N PRO A 284 -5.57 13.16 -6.37
CA PRO A 284 -4.95 11.86 -6.11
C PRO A 284 -4.55 11.09 -7.38
N ILE A 285 -5.45 11.02 -8.38
CA ILE A 285 -5.18 10.34 -9.65
C ILE A 285 -4.01 11.00 -10.37
N THR A 286 -3.94 12.34 -10.37
CA THR A 286 -2.84 13.08 -10.99
C THR A 286 -1.51 12.75 -10.31
N ILE A 287 -1.45 12.70 -8.98
CA ILE A 287 -0.22 12.33 -8.24
C ILE A 287 0.16 10.88 -8.51
N TYR A 288 -0.83 9.98 -8.59
CA TYR A 288 -0.61 8.59 -8.93
C TYR A 288 -0.01 8.44 -10.33
N MET A 289 -0.66 9.00 -11.35
CA MET A 289 -0.17 8.98 -12.73
C MET A 289 1.19 9.70 -12.88
N LEU A 290 1.42 10.80 -12.16
CA LEU A 290 2.70 11.50 -12.16
C LEU A 290 3.82 10.63 -11.61
N SER A 291 3.54 9.83 -10.57
CA SER A 291 4.51 8.90 -9.98
C SER A 291 4.94 7.83 -11.00
N PHE A 292 4.00 7.30 -11.79
CA PHE A 292 4.29 6.38 -12.89
C PHE A 292 4.99 7.06 -14.07
N LYS A 293 4.62 8.30 -14.38
CA LYS A 293 5.31 9.09 -15.42
C LYS A 293 6.78 9.32 -15.05
N LEU A 294 7.06 9.63 -13.78
CA LEU A 294 8.42 9.73 -13.26
C LEU A 294 9.13 8.37 -13.30
N HIS A 295 8.45 7.30 -12.92
CA HIS A 295 9.01 5.94 -12.98
C HIS A 295 9.51 5.58 -14.39
N PHE A 296 8.67 5.72 -15.42
CA PHE A 296 9.08 5.45 -16.81
C PHE A 296 10.09 6.45 -17.36
N ALA A 297 10.07 7.71 -16.92
CA ALA A 297 11.04 8.71 -17.37
C ALA A 297 12.44 8.50 -16.77
N ILE A 298 12.53 8.01 -15.53
CA ILE A 298 13.81 7.76 -14.85
C ILE A 298 14.43 6.43 -15.30
N LEU A 299 13.61 5.40 -15.54
CA LEU A 299 14.06 4.05 -15.91
C LEU A 299 14.04 3.83 -17.43
N TYR A 300 15.05 4.35 -18.11
CA TYR A 300 15.15 4.28 -19.58
C TYR A 300 16.05 3.16 -20.10
N LYS A 301 16.78 2.43 -19.24
CA LYS A 301 17.63 1.29 -19.64
C LYS A 301 16.95 -0.04 -19.40
N THR A 302 17.31 -1.07 -20.18
CA THR A 302 16.89 -2.46 -19.91
C THR A 302 17.35 -2.92 -18.51
N GLY A 303 16.60 -3.82 -17.91
CA GLY A 303 16.87 -4.31 -16.57
C GLY A 303 15.93 -5.45 -16.17
N PRO A 304 16.13 -6.01 -14.96
CA PRO A 304 15.45 -7.23 -14.55
C PRO A 304 13.95 -7.00 -14.36
N GLY A 305 13.13 -7.62 -15.23
CA GLY A 305 11.67 -7.55 -15.19
C GLY A 305 11.05 -6.70 -16.29
N ASP A 306 11.83 -6.18 -17.24
CA ASP A 306 11.32 -5.59 -18.49
C ASP A 306 10.46 -6.56 -19.30
N ALA A 307 10.71 -7.86 -19.17
CA ALA A 307 9.92 -8.93 -19.76
C ALA A 307 8.42 -8.89 -19.43
N GLN A 308 8.04 -8.33 -18.28
CA GLN A 308 6.63 -8.17 -17.87
C GLN A 308 5.91 -7.05 -18.63
N MET A 309 6.64 -6.19 -19.35
CA MET A 309 6.08 -5.12 -20.18
C MET A 309 5.89 -5.59 -21.63
N SER A 310 5.10 -4.84 -22.41
CA SER A 310 4.95 -5.12 -23.85
C SER A 310 6.28 -5.01 -24.60
N SER A 311 6.49 -5.80 -25.66
CA SER A 311 7.72 -5.74 -26.47
C SER A 311 7.97 -4.36 -27.05
N LEU A 312 6.89 -3.62 -27.37
CA LEU A 312 6.98 -2.23 -27.82
C LEU A 312 7.62 -1.33 -26.77
N PHE A 313 7.22 -1.46 -25.51
CA PHE A 313 7.84 -0.72 -24.40
C PHE A 313 9.33 -1.09 -24.27
N GLN A 314 9.65 -2.38 -24.31
CA GLN A 314 11.02 -2.87 -24.20
C GLN A 314 11.92 -2.38 -25.33
N SER A 315 11.41 -2.23 -26.55
CA SER A 315 12.16 -1.69 -27.71
C SER A 315 12.57 -0.22 -27.56
N ASN A 316 11.93 0.51 -26.64
CA ASN A 316 12.27 1.91 -26.35
C ASN A 316 13.33 2.04 -25.24
N LEU A 317 13.70 0.94 -24.57
CA LEU A 317 14.74 0.95 -23.54
C LEU A 317 16.13 0.90 -24.17
N GLU A 318 17.05 1.69 -23.64
CA GLU A 318 18.46 1.65 -24.02
C GLU A 318 19.10 0.32 -23.57
N GLY A 319 19.88 -0.29 -24.46
CA GLY A 319 20.46 -1.63 -24.26
C GLY A 319 19.53 -2.78 -24.64
N SER A 320 18.34 -2.50 -25.19
CA SER A 320 17.45 -3.52 -25.70
C SER A 320 17.93 -4.08 -27.04
N GLU A 321 18.05 -5.41 -27.11
CA GLU A 321 18.31 -6.16 -28.36
C GLU A 321 17.16 -6.02 -29.37
N LEU A 322 15.98 -5.58 -28.91
CA LEU A 322 14.78 -5.33 -29.71
C LEU A 322 14.86 -4.02 -30.51
N SER A 323 16.02 -3.69 -31.05
CA SER A 323 16.23 -2.50 -31.88
C SER A 323 16.74 -2.84 -33.27
N GLU A 324 17.51 -3.92 -33.43
CA GLU A 324 18.15 -4.30 -34.70
C GLU A 324 17.54 -5.56 -35.32
N PHE A 325 16.35 -5.44 -35.91
CA PHE A 325 15.69 -6.55 -36.60
C PHE A 325 15.19 -6.16 -38.01
N PRO A 326 14.99 -7.14 -38.91
CA PRO A 326 14.27 -6.92 -40.14
C PRO A 326 12.79 -6.63 -39.86
N LEU A 327 12.23 -5.71 -40.65
CA LEU A 327 10.89 -5.16 -40.39
C LEU A 327 9.75 -6.14 -40.70
N GLU A 328 9.84 -6.86 -41.81
CA GLU A 328 8.82 -7.78 -42.31
C GLU A 328 9.30 -9.23 -42.15
N ALA A 329 8.42 -10.09 -41.66
CA ALA A 329 8.66 -11.52 -41.51
C ALA A 329 8.67 -12.23 -42.87
N ALA A 330 9.57 -13.22 -43.01
CA ALA A 330 9.66 -14.08 -44.19
C ALA A 330 9.71 -15.55 -43.80
N TYR A 331 9.46 -16.44 -44.76
CA TYR A 331 9.73 -17.87 -44.60
C TYR A 331 11.24 -18.09 -44.42
N GLY A 332 11.62 -18.97 -43.49
CA GLY A 332 13.00 -19.23 -43.06
C GLY A 332 13.53 -18.25 -42.03
N SER A 333 12.78 -17.21 -41.68
CA SER A 333 13.14 -16.31 -40.59
C SER A 333 13.01 -17.02 -39.25
N LYS A 334 14.02 -16.82 -38.41
CA LYS A 334 14.01 -17.21 -37.00
C LYS A 334 13.40 -16.08 -36.18
N MET A 335 12.43 -16.38 -35.34
CA MET A 335 11.64 -15.39 -34.60
C MET A 335 11.30 -15.87 -33.19
N THR A 336 11.02 -14.92 -32.31
CA THR A 336 10.36 -15.19 -31.02
C THR A 336 8.96 -14.58 -31.04
N PHE A 337 7.99 -15.30 -30.48
CA PHE A 337 6.59 -14.87 -30.43
C PHE A 337 6.21 -14.57 -28.99
N LYS A 338 5.71 -13.37 -28.73
CA LYS A 338 5.23 -12.99 -27.40
C LYS A 338 3.72 -12.89 -27.39
N ASN A 339 3.11 -13.39 -26.32
CA ASN A 339 1.69 -13.21 -26.09
C ASN A 339 1.41 -11.78 -25.62
N MET A 340 0.40 -11.15 -26.21
CA MET A 340 0.03 -9.75 -25.96
C MET A 340 -0.96 -9.58 -24.80
N GLY A 341 -1.53 -10.67 -24.29
CA GLY A 341 -2.32 -10.66 -23.07
C GLY A 341 -1.50 -10.14 -21.89
N TYR A 342 -2.18 -9.58 -20.90
CA TYR A 342 -1.50 -9.12 -19.69
C TYR A 342 -0.66 -10.25 -19.07
N GLY A 343 0.57 -9.97 -18.65
CA GLY A 343 1.46 -11.01 -18.08
C GLY A 343 1.80 -12.14 -19.06
N GLY A 344 1.59 -11.96 -20.37
CA GLY A 344 1.94 -12.92 -21.41
C GLY A 344 3.44 -13.18 -21.49
N GLY A 345 3.81 -14.45 -21.67
CA GLY A 345 5.19 -14.89 -21.88
C GLY A 345 5.58 -14.99 -23.35
N LEU A 346 6.83 -15.38 -23.59
CA LEU A 346 7.32 -15.82 -24.89
C LEU A 346 6.93 -17.26 -25.12
N LEU A 347 6.51 -17.60 -26.33
CA LEU A 347 6.31 -18.99 -26.74
C LEU A 347 7.63 -19.74 -26.52
N HIS A 348 7.55 -20.91 -25.89
CA HIS A 348 8.68 -21.66 -25.39
C HIS A 348 8.45 -23.16 -25.56
N SER A 349 9.52 -23.90 -25.80
CA SER A 349 9.46 -25.36 -25.86
C SER A 349 10.79 -25.96 -25.42
N HIS A 350 10.76 -27.07 -24.71
CA HIS A 350 11.95 -27.69 -24.09
C HIS A 350 11.82 -29.21 -24.11
N ILE A 351 12.92 -29.94 -23.94
CA ILE A 351 13.01 -31.38 -24.21
C ILE A 351 12.06 -32.29 -23.38
N GLN A 352 11.50 -31.79 -22.28
CA GLN A 352 10.61 -32.54 -21.40
C GLN A 352 9.22 -32.70 -22.02
N THR A 353 8.60 -33.85 -21.77
CA THR A 353 7.31 -34.23 -22.33
C THR A 353 6.18 -34.08 -21.33
N TYR A 354 4.94 -33.99 -21.81
CA TYR A 354 3.78 -33.94 -20.93
C TYR A 354 3.64 -35.26 -20.14
N PRO A 355 3.41 -35.21 -18.81
CA PRO A 355 3.24 -36.42 -18.00
C PRO A 355 1.90 -37.14 -18.24
N GLU A 356 0.91 -36.40 -18.73
CA GLU A 356 -0.43 -36.86 -19.11
C GLU A 356 -0.78 -36.27 -20.48
N GLY A 357 -1.84 -36.74 -21.14
CA GLY A 357 -2.22 -36.23 -22.48
C GLY A 357 -1.50 -36.97 -23.60
N SER A 358 -0.98 -36.25 -24.59
CA SER A 358 -0.31 -36.86 -25.75
C SER A 358 1.02 -37.53 -25.43
N GLY A 359 1.68 -37.14 -24.33
CA GLY A 359 3.05 -37.58 -24.00
C GLY A 359 4.12 -36.97 -24.91
N GLU A 360 3.78 -35.99 -25.74
CA GLU A 360 4.70 -35.27 -26.63
C GLU A 360 5.45 -34.15 -25.88
N GLN A 361 6.38 -33.47 -26.58
CA GLN A 361 7.19 -32.39 -26.01
C GLN A 361 6.29 -31.21 -25.58
N GLN A 362 6.58 -30.65 -24.40
CA GLN A 362 5.81 -29.56 -23.84
C GLN A 362 5.99 -28.26 -24.63
N VAL A 363 4.91 -27.50 -24.77
CA VAL A 363 4.91 -26.13 -25.27
C VAL A 363 4.27 -25.23 -24.22
N THR A 364 4.96 -24.16 -23.87
CA THR A 364 4.60 -23.27 -22.78
C THR A 364 4.85 -21.81 -23.14
N CYS A 365 4.51 -20.91 -22.22
CA CYS A 365 4.93 -19.53 -22.26
C CYS A 365 5.91 -19.23 -21.12
N TYR A 366 7.10 -18.77 -21.46
CA TYR A 366 8.19 -18.46 -20.54
C TYR A 366 8.48 -16.96 -20.51
N HIS A 367 8.70 -16.38 -19.32
CA HIS A 367 8.87 -14.93 -19.18
C HIS A 367 10.30 -14.44 -19.41
N TYR A 368 11.29 -15.32 -19.56
CA TYR A 368 12.67 -14.90 -19.75
C TYR A 368 13.16 -15.21 -21.16
N LYS A 369 14.16 -14.45 -21.61
CA LYS A 369 14.85 -14.70 -22.87
C LYS A 369 15.68 -15.98 -22.76
N ASP A 370 15.49 -16.87 -23.72
CA ASP A 370 16.12 -18.17 -23.81
C ASP A 370 16.22 -18.56 -25.30
N THR A 371 17.21 -19.38 -25.68
CA THR A 371 17.32 -19.90 -27.05
C THR A 371 16.19 -20.87 -27.39
N ASN A 372 15.59 -21.51 -26.37
CA ASN A 372 14.38 -22.32 -26.48
C ASN A 372 13.09 -21.52 -26.77
N ASN A 373 13.19 -20.20 -26.94
CA ASN A 373 12.08 -19.36 -27.41
C ASN A 373 12.10 -19.17 -28.93
N GLU A 374 13.11 -19.71 -29.63
CA GLU A 374 13.36 -19.47 -31.05
C GLU A 374 12.57 -20.45 -31.94
N PHE A 375 11.69 -19.90 -32.78
CA PHE A 375 10.92 -20.65 -33.77
C PHE A 375 11.24 -20.16 -35.19
N ILE A 376 11.32 -21.09 -36.13
CA ILE A 376 11.53 -20.83 -37.55
C ILE A 376 10.20 -21.01 -38.28
N ILE A 377 9.88 -20.09 -39.19
CA ILE A 377 8.70 -20.17 -40.04
C ILE A 377 9.01 -21.01 -41.28
N GLU A 378 8.54 -22.25 -41.29
CA GLU A 378 8.75 -23.20 -42.39
C GLU A 378 7.54 -23.26 -43.34
N PRO A 379 7.76 -23.54 -44.64
CA PRO A 379 6.69 -23.78 -45.60
C PRO A 379 5.99 -25.11 -45.33
N LEU A 380 4.93 -25.41 -46.08
CA LEU A 380 4.21 -26.68 -45.95
C LEU A 380 5.10 -27.87 -46.38
N TYR A 381 4.72 -29.10 -45.99
CA TYR A 381 5.48 -30.30 -46.38
C TYR A 381 5.49 -30.53 -47.89
N GLU A 382 4.44 -30.11 -48.60
CA GLU A 382 4.33 -30.28 -50.06
C GLU A 382 5.06 -29.20 -50.86
N GLU A 383 5.47 -28.10 -50.21
CA GLU A 383 6.18 -26.99 -50.83
C GLU A 383 7.68 -27.26 -50.89
N PRO A 384 8.40 -26.67 -51.88
CA PRO A 384 9.85 -26.81 -51.96
C PRO A 384 10.52 -26.30 -50.68
N ALA A 385 11.49 -27.08 -50.19
CA ALA A 385 12.29 -26.70 -49.03
C ALA A 385 13.00 -25.36 -49.27
N LEU A 386 13.19 -24.60 -48.19
CA LEU A 386 13.90 -23.33 -48.24
C LEU A 386 15.37 -23.56 -48.65
N PRO A 387 15.97 -22.62 -49.40
CA PRO A 387 17.35 -22.76 -49.84
C PRO A 387 18.30 -22.83 -48.65
N GLY A 388 19.20 -23.81 -48.68
CA GLY A 388 20.17 -24.07 -47.63
C GLY A 388 21.36 -23.09 -47.67
N PRO A 389 22.22 -23.10 -46.64
CA PRO A 389 23.39 -22.22 -46.57
C PRO A 389 24.38 -22.36 -47.74
N ASN A 390 24.34 -23.50 -48.45
CA ASN A 390 25.25 -23.86 -49.53
C ASN A 390 24.64 -23.71 -50.94
N ASP A 391 23.40 -23.24 -51.06
CA ASP A 391 22.73 -23.09 -52.36
C ASP A 391 23.23 -21.84 -53.11
N THR A 392 23.57 -22.01 -54.38
CA THR A 392 24.17 -20.95 -55.23
C THR A 392 23.14 -20.07 -55.95
N ASP A 393 21.91 -20.55 -56.16
CA ASP A 393 20.80 -19.81 -56.78
C ASP A 393 19.71 -19.56 -55.74
N VAL A 394 19.77 -18.41 -55.07
CA VAL A 394 18.90 -18.07 -53.95
C VAL A 394 17.87 -17.00 -54.37
N PRO A 395 16.62 -17.37 -54.72
CA PRO A 395 15.57 -16.40 -55.05
C PRO A 395 15.22 -15.55 -53.83
N PRO A 396 14.73 -14.30 -53.95
CA PRO A 396 14.44 -13.44 -52.80
C PRO A 396 13.54 -14.13 -51.76
N PRO A 397 13.73 -13.85 -50.46
CA PRO A 397 12.98 -14.52 -49.41
C PRO A 397 11.47 -14.29 -49.57
N ARG A 398 10.68 -15.37 -49.51
CA ARG A 398 9.22 -15.30 -49.60
C ARG A 398 8.68 -14.64 -48.32
N MET A 399 8.06 -13.48 -48.44
CA MET A 399 7.50 -12.76 -47.28
C MET A 399 6.26 -13.48 -46.73
N LEU A 400 6.08 -13.44 -45.42
CA LEU A 400 4.92 -13.98 -44.72
C LEU A 400 3.80 -12.92 -44.68
N LYS A 401 2.61 -13.29 -45.14
CA LYS A 401 1.44 -12.41 -45.21
C LYS A 401 0.25 -12.99 -44.44
N SER A 402 -0.67 -12.11 -44.06
CA SER A 402 -1.93 -12.50 -43.41
C SER A 402 -2.74 -13.44 -44.30
N GLY A 403 -3.12 -14.60 -43.78
CA GLY A 403 -3.83 -15.67 -44.49
C GLY A 403 -2.92 -16.79 -44.99
N ASP A 404 -1.60 -16.63 -44.92
CA ASP A 404 -0.66 -17.67 -45.30
C ASP A 404 -0.68 -18.85 -44.31
N VAL A 405 -0.48 -20.05 -44.84
CA VAL A 405 -0.34 -21.29 -44.08
C VAL A 405 1.14 -21.60 -43.90
N PHE A 406 1.56 -21.95 -42.69
CA PHE A 406 2.95 -22.23 -42.36
C PHE A 406 3.05 -23.24 -41.20
N ARG A 407 4.28 -23.66 -40.90
CA ARG A 407 4.61 -24.50 -39.73
C ARG A 407 5.53 -23.74 -38.79
N PHE A 408 5.30 -23.85 -37.49
CA PHE A 408 6.26 -23.42 -36.48
C PHE A 408 7.25 -24.55 -36.22
N TYR A 409 8.50 -24.33 -36.56
CA TYR A 409 9.58 -25.27 -36.30
C TYR A 409 10.42 -24.78 -35.13
N HIS A 410 10.51 -25.55 -34.05
CA HIS A 410 11.31 -25.19 -32.88
C HIS A 410 12.80 -25.41 -33.17
N HIS A 411 13.61 -24.36 -33.04
CA HIS A 411 15.01 -24.38 -33.49
C HIS A 411 15.88 -25.40 -32.74
N GLU A 412 15.79 -25.43 -31.41
CA GLU A 412 16.67 -26.22 -30.56
C GLU A 412 16.32 -27.71 -30.55
N THR A 413 15.03 -28.06 -30.51
CA THR A 413 14.62 -29.48 -30.42
C THR A 413 14.22 -30.10 -31.74
N GLY A 414 14.05 -29.30 -32.80
CA GLY A 414 13.77 -29.78 -34.15
C GLY A 414 12.37 -30.37 -34.35
N HIS A 415 11.40 -29.94 -33.54
CA HIS A 415 10.01 -30.40 -33.59
C HIS A 415 9.07 -29.30 -34.10
N ASN A 416 7.94 -29.68 -34.72
CA ASN A 416 6.91 -28.72 -35.15
C ASN A 416 5.82 -28.57 -34.08
N LEU A 417 5.21 -27.39 -33.97
CA LEU A 417 4.05 -27.21 -33.10
C LEU A 417 2.81 -27.87 -33.69
N ARG A 418 2.14 -28.65 -32.85
CA ARG A 418 0.94 -29.41 -33.16
C ARG A 418 -0.16 -29.08 -32.17
N ALA A 419 -1.40 -29.01 -32.65
CA ALA A 419 -2.58 -29.02 -31.79
C ALA A 419 -3.28 -30.38 -31.90
N HIS A 420 -3.71 -30.93 -30.77
CA HIS A 420 -4.34 -32.26 -30.72
C HIS A 420 -5.85 -32.20 -30.69
N LYS A 421 -6.52 -32.99 -31.55
CA LYS A 421 -7.98 -33.14 -31.49
C LYS A 421 -8.44 -33.97 -30.30
N ASP A 422 -7.70 -35.04 -30.02
CA ASP A 422 -8.12 -36.10 -29.09
C ASP A 422 -7.69 -35.82 -27.65
N PHE A 423 -6.73 -34.92 -27.45
CA PHE A 423 -6.19 -34.53 -26.14
C PHE A 423 -6.62 -33.12 -25.76
N LYS A 424 -7.14 -32.99 -24.54
CA LYS A 424 -7.47 -31.71 -23.91
C LYS A 424 -6.25 -31.14 -23.22
N ALA A 425 -6.19 -29.82 -23.08
CA ALA A 425 -5.06 -29.17 -22.43
C ALA A 425 -4.85 -29.67 -20.98
N PRO A 426 -3.60 -29.64 -20.45
CA PRO A 426 -3.28 -30.21 -19.15
C PRO A 426 -4.13 -29.68 -17.99
N ILE A 427 -4.42 -28.38 -17.98
CA ILE A 427 -5.21 -27.71 -16.95
C ILE A 427 -6.54 -27.21 -17.54
N SER A 428 -6.49 -26.49 -18.66
CA SER A 428 -7.69 -25.91 -19.29
C SER A 428 -8.47 -26.93 -20.14
N LYS A 429 -9.30 -27.77 -19.50
CA LYS A 429 -9.99 -28.90 -20.17
C LYS A 429 -10.97 -28.53 -21.29
N ASP A 430 -11.38 -27.27 -21.38
CA ASP A 430 -12.23 -26.78 -22.47
C ASP A 430 -11.44 -26.58 -23.78
N HIS A 431 -10.11 -26.41 -23.69
CA HIS A 431 -9.22 -26.19 -24.83
C HIS A 431 -8.49 -27.48 -25.25
N PHE A 432 -7.92 -27.46 -26.46
CA PHE A 432 -7.08 -28.54 -26.98
C PHE A 432 -5.62 -28.38 -26.54
N GLU A 433 -4.94 -29.51 -26.35
CA GLU A 433 -3.51 -29.53 -26.02
C GLU A 433 -2.67 -29.07 -27.22
N VAL A 434 -1.67 -28.23 -26.96
CA VAL A 434 -0.64 -27.82 -27.93
C VAL A 434 0.69 -28.41 -27.46
N SER A 435 1.37 -29.12 -28.35
CA SER A 435 2.64 -29.80 -28.09
C SER A 435 3.61 -29.56 -29.24
N ALA A 436 4.85 -30.06 -29.11
CA ALA A 436 5.80 -30.10 -30.20
C ALA A 436 6.16 -31.55 -30.58
N ALA A 437 6.05 -31.89 -31.86
CA ALA A 437 6.37 -33.22 -32.39
C ALA A 437 6.70 -33.18 -33.90
N GLY A 438 7.18 -34.30 -34.43
CA GLY A 438 7.53 -34.46 -35.85
C GLY A 438 8.89 -33.84 -36.21
N SER A 439 9.25 -33.90 -37.48
CA SER A 439 10.52 -33.39 -38.03
C SER A 439 10.27 -32.47 -39.23
N LEU A 440 11.35 -31.96 -39.85
CA LEU A 440 11.26 -31.13 -41.07
C LEU A 440 10.51 -31.84 -42.21
N SER A 441 10.70 -33.15 -42.38
CA SER A 441 10.17 -33.94 -43.49
C SER A 441 8.98 -34.83 -43.12
N GLU A 442 8.78 -35.13 -41.83
CA GLU A 442 7.66 -35.96 -41.38
C GLU A 442 6.78 -35.19 -40.40
N GLY A 443 5.47 -35.20 -40.63
CA GLY A 443 4.51 -34.60 -39.72
C GLY A 443 3.07 -34.91 -40.07
N SER A 444 2.18 -34.08 -39.52
CA SER A 444 0.75 -34.27 -39.51
C SER A 444 0.04 -33.03 -40.06
N PRO A 445 -1.17 -33.16 -40.64
CA PRO A 445 -1.99 -32.01 -41.03
C PRO A 445 -2.29 -31.04 -39.86
N TYR A 446 -2.22 -31.53 -38.62
CA TYR A 446 -2.41 -30.72 -37.40
C TYR A 446 -1.23 -29.77 -37.10
N ASP A 447 -0.13 -29.85 -37.85
CA ASP A 447 1.06 -29.00 -37.70
C ASP A 447 0.90 -27.67 -38.47
N TYR A 448 -0.17 -27.53 -39.26
CA TYR A 448 -0.41 -26.36 -40.11
C TYR A 448 -1.16 -25.26 -39.36
N TRP A 449 -0.55 -24.07 -39.34
CA TRP A 449 -1.08 -22.86 -38.73
C TRP A 449 -1.29 -21.76 -39.78
N ILE A 450 -2.32 -20.96 -39.59
CA ILE A 450 -2.68 -19.80 -40.41
C ILE A 450 -2.38 -18.55 -39.59
N VAL A 451 -1.62 -17.60 -40.15
CA VAL A 451 -1.39 -16.30 -39.52
C VAL A 451 -2.50 -15.33 -39.91
N GLU A 452 -3.17 -14.75 -38.92
CA GLU A 452 -4.18 -13.70 -39.12
C GLU A 452 -3.67 -12.40 -38.50
N VAL A 453 -3.47 -11.36 -39.31
CA VAL A 453 -3.13 -10.02 -38.81
C VAL A 453 -4.44 -9.31 -38.42
N LEU A 454 -4.58 -8.95 -37.16
CA LEU A 454 -5.74 -8.19 -36.66
C LEU A 454 -5.61 -6.72 -37.04
N ASP A 455 -4.49 -6.12 -36.67
CA ASP A 455 -4.12 -4.77 -37.05
C ASP A 455 -2.60 -4.57 -36.94
N ASP A 456 -2.15 -3.48 -37.52
CA ASP A 456 -0.81 -2.97 -37.44
C ASP A 456 -0.87 -1.51 -37.00
N MET A 457 0.00 -1.11 -36.06
CA MET A 457 -0.01 0.25 -35.54
C MET A 457 0.20 1.34 -36.61
N GLN A 458 0.79 1.01 -37.77
CA GLN A 458 0.99 1.95 -38.87
C GLN A 458 0.06 1.71 -40.05
N LEU A 459 -0.17 0.45 -40.41
CA LEU A 459 -0.98 0.10 -41.59
C LEU A 459 -2.48 0.06 -41.28
N GLY A 460 -2.87 0.10 -40.01
CA GLY A 460 -4.27 0.06 -39.57
C GLY A 460 -4.82 -1.37 -39.51
N ALA A 461 -6.12 -1.52 -39.75
CA ALA A 461 -6.78 -2.83 -39.67
C ALA A 461 -6.17 -3.83 -40.68
N GLY A 462 -5.92 -5.05 -40.20
CA GLY A 462 -5.36 -6.12 -41.02
C GLY A 462 -6.36 -6.58 -42.07
N GLN A 463 -5.85 -6.83 -43.28
CA GLN A 463 -6.59 -7.40 -44.39
C GLN A 463 -5.88 -8.68 -44.85
N PRO A 464 -6.58 -9.61 -45.54
CA PRO A 464 -5.91 -10.73 -46.20
C PRO A 464 -4.79 -10.21 -47.13
N GLY A 465 -3.58 -10.72 -46.97
CA GLY A 465 -2.39 -10.25 -47.68
C GLY A 465 -1.61 -9.11 -47.00
N SER A 466 -2.04 -8.59 -45.85
CA SER A 466 -1.25 -7.63 -45.06
C SER A 466 0.10 -8.22 -44.63
N PRO A 467 1.19 -7.44 -44.64
CA PRO A 467 2.50 -7.93 -44.22
C PRO A 467 2.54 -8.15 -42.71
N VAL A 468 3.25 -9.20 -42.28
CA VAL A 468 3.51 -9.47 -40.87
C VAL A 468 4.76 -8.70 -40.46
N ARG A 469 4.62 -7.72 -39.55
CA ARG A 469 5.74 -6.86 -39.11
C ARG A 469 6.14 -7.10 -37.66
N THR A 470 7.44 -7.02 -37.40
CA THR A 470 8.02 -7.13 -36.06
C THR A 470 7.52 -5.99 -35.16
N LEU A 471 7.16 -6.31 -33.90
CA LEU A 471 6.63 -5.45 -32.84
C LEU A 471 5.30 -4.70 -33.10
N THR A 472 4.97 -4.41 -34.35
CA THR A 472 3.91 -3.46 -34.74
C THR A 472 2.60 -4.14 -35.09
N SER A 473 2.67 -5.36 -35.63
CA SER A 473 1.49 -6.15 -35.99
C SER A 473 0.99 -7.00 -34.82
N ARG A 474 -0.33 -6.99 -34.59
CA ARG A 474 -1.01 -7.93 -33.70
C ARG A 474 -1.53 -9.12 -34.51
N LEU A 475 -1.10 -10.30 -34.12
CA LEU A 475 -1.29 -11.55 -34.85
C LEU A 475 -2.19 -12.51 -34.06
N ARG A 476 -2.90 -13.38 -34.76
CA ARG A 476 -3.52 -14.58 -34.20
C ARG A 476 -3.05 -15.78 -35.02
N PHE A 477 -2.88 -16.92 -34.35
CA PHE A 477 -2.52 -18.18 -35.00
C PHE A 477 -3.68 -19.14 -34.92
N LYS A 478 -4.20 -19.52 -36.08
CA LYS A 478 -5.32 -20.45 -36.20
C LYS A 478 -4.83 -21.79 -36.71
N ASN A 479 -5.15 -22.89 -36.04
CA ASN A 479 -4.86 -24.22 -36.56
C ASN A 479 -5.75 -24.50 -37.77
N LYS A 480 -5.16 -24.94 -38.89
CA LYS A 480 -5.88 -25.13 -40.16
C LYS A 480 -6.94 -26.23 -40.08
N GLU A 481 -6.62 -27.35 -39.44
CA GLU A 481 -7.48 -28.53 -39.40
C GLU A 481 -8.55 -28.44 -38.30
N LEU A 482 -8.17 -27.98 -37.10
CA LEU A 482 -9.07 -27.87 -35.96
C LEU A 482 -9.89 -26.57 -35.97
N GLY A 483 -9.42 -25.52 -36.65
CA GLY A 483 -10.04 -24.20 -36.64
C GLY A 483 -9.92 -23.45 -35.31
N CYS A 484 -9.17 -23.99 -34.33
CA CYS A 484 -8.94 -23.39 -33.02
C CYS A 484 -7.82 -22.33 -33.06
N TYR A 485 -7.75 -21.47 -32.05
CA TYR A 485 -6.79 -20.38 -31.94
C TYR A 485 -5.78 -20.61 -30.82
N MET A 486 -4.49 -20.39 -31.11
CA MET A 486 -3.43 -20.49 -30.11
C MET A 486 -3.62 -19.41 -29.03
N ARG A 487 -3.73 -19.87 -27.79
CA ARG A 487 -4.07 -19.04 -26.63
C ARG A 487 -3.09 -19.33 -25.49
N ALA A 488 -2.56 -18.27 -24.88
CA ALA A 488 -1.76 -18.37 -23.66
C ALA A 488 -2.38 -17.44 -22.60
N GLY A 489 -3.05 -18.03 -21.63
CA GLY A 489 -3.76 -17.30 -20.57
C GLY A 489 -2.90 -17.05 -19.33
N HIS A 490 -3.55 -16.89 -18.18
CA HIS A 490 -2.90 -16.81 -16.86
C HIS A 490 -2.82 -18.15 -16.12
N VAL A 491 -3.05 -19.27 -16.83
CA VAL A 491 -3.06 -20.59 -16.22
C VAL A 491 -1.61 -21.06 -16.10
N VAL A 492 -1.17 -21.26 -14.86
CA VAL A 492 0.19 -21.68 -14.54
C VAL A 492 0.22 -23.20 -14.43
N LEU A 493 1.15 -23.84 -15.13
CA LEU A 493 1.36 -25.27 -15.06
C LEU A 493 1.90 -25.68 -13.68
N PRO A 494 1.65 -26.93 -13.23
CA PRO A 494 2.24 -27.45 -12.00
C PRO A 494 3.78 -27.57 -12.08
N ASP A 495 4.40 -28.07 -11.02
CA ASP A 495 5.87 -28.18 -10.92
C ASP A 495 6.52 -28.98 -12.07
N TRP A 496 5.80 -29.95 -12.66
CA TRP A 496 6.29 -30.71 -13.82
C TRP A 496 6.47 -29.86 -15.08
N GLY A 497 5.79 -28.71 -15.18
CA GLY A 497 5.95 -27.69 -16.23
C GLY A 497 6.62 -26.41 -15.72
N TRP A 498 7.37 -26.52 -14.61
CA TRP A 498 8.13 -25.47 -13.94
C TRP A 498 7.41 -24.15 -13.72
N LYS A 499 6.10 -24.20 -13.45
CA LYS A 499 5.28 -23.00 -13.22
C LYS A 499 5.31 -22.01 -14.39
N GLN A 500 5.53 -22.51 -15.60
CA GLN A 500 5.37 -21.75 -16.84
C GLN A 500 3.87 -21.62 -17.19
N ILE A 501 3.55 -20.72 -18.13
CA ILE A 501 2.16 -20.52 -18.58
C ILE A 501 1.76 -21.63 -19.56
N GLU A 502 0.54 -22.16 -19.41
CA GLU A 502 -0.06 -23.11 -20.34
C GLU A 502 -0.35 -22.46 -21.70
N VAL A 503 0.13 -23.10 -22.77
CA VAL A 503 -0.27 -22.80 -24.15
C VAL A 503 -1.28 -23.84 -24.60
N ALA A 504 -2.44 -23.39 -25.06
CA ALA A 504 -3.53 -24.26 -25.50
C ALA A 504 -4.15 -23.74 -26.80
N CYS A 505 -5.02 -24.54 -27.44
CA CYS A 505 -5.77 -24.13 -28.62
C CYS A 505 -7.27 -24.00 -28.31
N ASP A 506 -7.78 -22.77 -28.33
CA ASP A 506 -9.17 -22.45 -28.01
C ASP A 506 -10.08 -22.67 -29.24
N PRO A 507 -11.09 -23.55 -29.18
CA PRO A 507 -12.02 -23.75 -30.28
C PRO A 507 -12.90 -22.53 -30.58
N GLU A 508 -13.07 -21.58 -29.65
CA GLU A 508 -13.90 -20.41 -29.86
C GLU A 508 -13.17 -19.32 -30.64
N ASN A 509 -13.82 -18.79 -31.70
CA ASN A 509 -13.27 -17.65 -32.43
C ASN A 509 -13.71 -16.33 -31.80
N ASN A 510 -12.96 -15.86 -30.81
CA ASN A 510 -13.16 -14.54 -30.21
C ASN A 510 -11.98 -13.58 -30.53
N PRO A 511 -12.13 -12.67 -31.51
CA PRO A 511 -11.09 -11.69 -31.83
C PRO A 511 -10.80 -10.69 -30.71
N TYR A 512 -11.70 -10.52 -29.74
CA TYR A 512 -11.51 -9.63 -28.59
C TYR A 512 -10.71 -10.27 -27.45
N ASP A 513 -10.44 -11.58 -27.51
CA ASP A 513 -9.59 -12.23 -26.51
C ASP A 513 -8.11 -11.89 -26.74
N GLU A 514 -7.60 -10.97 -25.91
CA GLU A 514 -6.21 -10.53 -25.93
C GLU A 514 -5.21 -11.68 -25.65
N PHE A 515 -5.63 -12.76 -25.00
CA PHE A 515 -4.77 -13.94 -24.77
C PHE A 515 -4.54 -14.79 -26.03
N THR A 516 -5.29 -14.54 -27.11
CA THR A 516 -5.04 -15.13 -28.44
C THR A 516 -4.18 -14.24 -29.32
N HIS A 517 -3.85 -13.02 -28.87
CA HIS A 517 -3.07 -12.06 -29.63
C HIS A 517 -1.58 -12.30 -29.37
N TRP A 518 -0.80 -12.30 -30.45
CA TRP A 518 0.64 -12.50 -30.44
C TRP A 518 1.33 -11.37 -31.20
N ASN A 519 2.59 -11.12 -30.89
CA ASN A 519 3.46 -10.28 -31.69
C ASN A 519 4.80 -10.97 -31.92
N VAL A 520 5.43 -10.67 -33.05
CA VAL A 520 6.83 -11.04 -33.29
C VAL A 520 7.69 -10.09 -32.47
N GLU A 521 8.48 -10.62 -31.55
CA GLU A 521 9.33 -9.84 -30.65
C GLU A 521 10.75 -9.70 -31.23
N ASN A 522 11.51 -10.79 -31.33
CA ASN A 522 12.78 -10.82 -32.04
C ASN A 522 12.61 -11.44 -33.41
N HIS A 523 13.44 -10.99 -34.35
CA HIS A 523 13.44 -11.49 -35.72
C HIS A 523 14.86 -11.45 -36.29
N TRP A 524 15.33 -12.60 -36.76
CA TRP A 524 16.63 -12.77 -37.41
C TRP A 524 16.46 -13.45 -38.77
N ASN A 525 17.03 -12.81 -39.80
CA ASN A 525 17.16 -13.38 -41.14
C ASN A 525 18.30 -12.65 -41.86
N ASP A 526 19.37 -13.36 -42.19
CA ASP A 526 20.56 -12.78 -42.85
C ASP A 526 20.28 -12.31 -44.28
N ARG A 527 19.16 -12.74 -44.86
CA ARG A 527 18.74 -12.42 -46.22
C ARG A 527 17.87 -11.17 -46.30
N LEU A 528 17.54 -10.56 -45.16
CA LEU A 528 16.74 -9.35 -45.05
C LEU A 528 17.57 -8.20 -44.48
N ASP A 529 17.36 -6.99 -45.00
CA ASP A 529 18.03 -5.80 -44.48
C ASP A 529 17.55 -5.46 -43.07
N LYS A 530 18.51 -5.23 -42.16
CA LYS A 530 18.27 -4.71 -40.80
C LYS A 530 17.94 -3.21 -40.87
N THR A 531 16.73 -2.88 -41.32
CA THR A 531 16.30 -1.51 -41.67
C THR A 531 15.65 -0.74 -40.50
N SER A 532 15.37 -1.39 -39.38
CA SER A 532 14.66 -0.78 -38.25
C SER A 532 15.56 0.16 -37.44
N LYS A 533 15.56 1.47 -37.73
CA LYS A 533 16.11 2.53 -36.84
C LYS A 533 15.05 3.42 -36.20
N LYS A 534 13.75 3.18 -36.46
CA LYS A 534 12.66 3.99 -35.91
C LYS A 534 12.14 3.34 -34.62
N HIS A 535 12.59 3.85 -33.47
CA HIS A 535 11.99 3.50 -32.17
C HIS A 535 10.51 3.88 -32.16
N PHE A 536 9.63 2.87 -32.12
CA PHE A 536 8.20 3.07 -32.00
C PHE A 536 7.85 3.33 -30.53
N ARG A 537 7.52 4.58 -30.19
CA ARG A 537 7.18 4.95 -28.82
C ARG A 537 5.81 4.41 -28.41
N SER A 538 5.76 3.70 -27.29
CA SER A 538 4.51 3.29 -26.65
C SER A 538 3.81 4.50 -26.00
N PRO A 539 2.46 4.58 -26.06
CA PRO A 539 1.73 5.64 -25.40
C PRO A 539 1.67 5.41 -23.89
N PHE A 540 1.99 6.44 -23.10
CA PHE A 540 2.06 6.38 -21.63
C PHE A 540 0.84 5.71 -20.97
N LEU A 541 -0.38 6.03 -21.41
CA LEU A 541 -1.59 5.46 -20.81
C LEU A 541 -1.68 3.95 -21.00
N LYS A 542 -1.20 3.42 -22.13
CA LYS A 542 -1.17 1.97 -22.39
C LYS A 542 -0.16 1.30 -21.47
N ASP A 543 1.04 1.88 -21.35
CA ASP A 543 2.09 1.35 -20.46
C ASP A 543 1.69 1.45 -18.98
N PHE A 544 1.04 2.55 -18.60
CA PHE A 544 0.50 2.76 -17.27
C PHE A 544 -0.55 1.69 -16.91
N VAL A 545 -1.54 1.46 -17.79
CA VAL A 545 -2.56 0.43 -17.55
C VAL A 545 -1.93 -0.95 -17.53
N HIS A 546 -1.06 -1.26 -18.50
CA HIS A 546 -0.37 -2.55 -18.57
C HIS A 546 0.42 -2.84 -17.30
N LEU A 547 1.26 -1.92 -16.85
CA LEU A 547 2.04 -2.12 -15.63
C LEU A 547 1.13 -2.30 -14.41
N ASN A 548 0.06 -1.50 -14.26
CA ASN A 548 -0.86 -1.67 -13.13
C ASN A 548 -1.59 -3.02 -13.16
N VAL A 549 -1.98 -3.51 -14.34
CA VAL A 549 -2.60 -4.83 -14.48
C VAL A 549 -1.60 -5.94 -14.15
N ALA A 550 -0.36 -5.85 -14.65
CA ALA A 550 0.71 -6.77 -14.29
C ALA A 550 0.97 -6.78 -12.77
N MET A 551 1.02 -5.60 -12.14
CA MET A 551 1.14 -5.48 -10.68
C MET A 551 0.00 -6.20 -9.95
N MET A 552 -1.25 -6.07 -10.40
CA MET A 552 -2.41 -6.74 -9.80
C MET A 552 -2.35 -8.26 -9.97
N ILE A 553 -1.97 -8.75 -11.15
CA ILE A 553 -1.81 -10.18 -11.43
C ILE A 553 -0.72 -10.77 -10.54
N SER A 554 0.47 -10.17 -10.52
CA SER A 554 1.57 -10.65 -9.68
C SER A 554 1.23 -10.59 -8.19
N ASN A 555 0.46 -9.59 -7.76
CA ASN A 555 0.00 -9.49 -6.39
C ASN A 555 -1.01 -10.60 -6.01
N ASN A 556 -1.84 -11.04 -6.95
CA ASN A 556 -2.74 -12.19 -6.77
C ASN A 556 -1.98 -13.53 -6.83
N ALA A 557 -0.85 -13.60 -7.52
CA ALA A 557 0.00 -14.78 -7.61
C ALA A 557 0.84 -15.05 -6.35
N LEU A 558 0.91 -14.10 -5.39
CA LEU A 558 1.61 -14.25 -4.10
C LEU A 558 0.84 -15.10 -3.08
N VAL A 559 0.35 -16.27 -3.53
CA VAL A 559 -0.35 -17.24 -2.69
C VAL A 559 0.66 -17.97 -1.81
N PRO A 560 0.41 -18.13 -0.50
CA PRO A 560 1.27 -18.92 0.37
C PRO A 560 1.34 -20.35 -0.12
N ASP A 561 2.55 -20.85 -0.31
CA ASP A 561 2.80 -22.26 -0.60
C ASP A 561 2.55 -23.07 0.69
N ALA A 562 1.63 -24.04 0.64
CA ALA A 562 1.24 -24.84 1.79
C ALA A 562 2.38 -25.74 2.29
N ASP A 563 3.30 -26.12 1.38
CA ASP A 563 4.41 -27.01 1.67
C ASP A 563 5.65 -26.25 2.18
N LYS A 564 5.68 -24.91 2.00
CA LYS A 564 6.74 -24.04 2.49
C LYS A 564 6.38 -23.40 3.83
N SER A 565 7.00 -23.86 4.91
CA SER A 565 6.86 -23.21 6.22
C SER A 565 7.56 -21.83 6.25
N ASP A 566 6.81 -20.75 6.08
CA ASP A 566 7.31 -19.39 6.32
C ASP A 566 7.23 -19.04 7.81
N SER A 567 8.38 -19.09 8.49
CA SER A 567 8.50 -18.78 9.93
C SER A 567 8.32 -17.29 10.27
N LEU A 568 8.39 -16.40 9.27
CA LEU A 568 8.22 -14.95 9.43
C LEU A 568 6.77 -14.52 9.23
N ALA A 569 6.02 -15.26 8.41
CA ALA A 569 4.61 -14.98 8.13
C ALA A 569 3.75 -15.05 9.39
N SER A 570 2.75 -14.17 9.47
CA SER A 570 1.80 -14.14 10.58
C SER A 570 0.39 -13.93 10.08
N LYS A 571 -0.59 -14.48 10.80
CA LYS A 571 -2.00 -14.43 10.38
C LYS A 571 -2.66 -13.14 10.84
N PRO A 572 -3.61 -12.56 10.09
CA PRO A 572 -4.32 -11.34 10.48
C PRO A 572 -4.90 -11.37 11.90
N LEU A 573 -5.51 -12.50 12.30
CA LEU A 573 -6.10 -12.70 13.62
C LEU A 573 -5.07 -12.66 14.77
N GLU A 574 -3.79 -12.88 14.48
CA GLU A 574 -2.70 -12.83 15.46
C GLU A 574 -2.24 -11.41 15.77
N TRP A 575 -2.52 -10.43 14.89
CA TRP A 575 -1.94 -9.09 15.00
C TRP A 575 -2.51 -8.25 16.15
N PRO A 576 -3.84 -8.12 16.36
CA PRO A 576 -4.37 -7.23 17.41
C PRO A 576 -3.88 -7.58 18.83
N TRP A 577 -3.60 -8.86 19.07
CA TRP A 577 -3.11 -9.36 20.35
C TRP A 577 -1.60 -9.53 20.43
N MET A 578 -0.89 -9.20 19.34
CA MET A 578 0.55 -9.39 19.21
C MET A 578 0.94 -10.83 19.55
N TRP A 579 0.29 -11.81 18.90
CA TRP A 579 0.49 -13.22 19.23
C TRP A 579 1.90 -13.68 18.86
N ARG A 580 2.37 -13.31 17.67
CA ARG A 580 3.73 -13.53 17.17
C ARG A 580 4.37 -12.18 16.85
N GLY A 581 5.66 -12.03 17.11
CA GLY A 581 6.48 -10.93 16.57
C GLY A 581 7.26 -11.40 15.34
N MET A 582 8.03 -10.49 14.75
CA MET A 582 8.79 -10.78 13.52
C MET A 582 10.29 -10.50 13.72
N ARG A 583 11.11 -11.45 13.26
CA ARG A 583 12.57 -11.36 13.27
C ARG A 583 13.04 -10.49 12.08
N MET A 584 13.75 -9.38 12.34
CA MET A 584 14.11 -8.41 11.28
C MET A 584 15.49 -8.65 10.65
N ASN A 585 16.36 -9.47 11.25
CA ASN A 585 17.69 -9.75 10.71
C ASN A 585 18.20 -11.12 11.18
N GLY A 586 19.49 -11.40 11.05
CA GLY A 586 20.09 -12.63 11.58
C GLY A 586 20.20 -12.63 13.11
N TRP A 587 20.13 -13.82 13.72
CA TRP A 587 20.18 -14.02 15.18
C TRP A 587 21.59 -14.36 15.71
N GLY A 588 22.64 -14.10 14.94
CA GLY A 588 24.03 -14.36 15.34
C GLY A 588 24.49 -13.47 16.51
N ALA A 589 25.42 -13.95 17.34
CA ALA A 589 26.00 -13.19 18.46
C ALA A 589 26.86 -11.99 18.00
N ASP A 590 27.33 -12.04 16.76
CA ASP A 590 28.18 -11.04 16.09
C ASP A 590 27.41 -9.79 15.62
N GLN A 591 26.08 -9.80 15.63
CA GLN A 591 25.25 -8.72 15.09
C GLN A 591 24.17 -8.25 16.08
N ASP A 592 23.84 -6.96 15.97
CA ASP A 592 22.72 -6.34 16.70
C ASP A 592 21.39 -6.92 16.20
N LYS A 593 20.60 -7.53 17.07
CA LYS A 593 19.32 -8.17 16.71
C LYS A 593 18.16 -7.19 16.87
N TYR A 594 17.24 -7.19 15.90
CA TYR A 594 16.05 -6.34 15.89
C TYR A 594 14.79 -7.21 15.80
N TYR A 595 13.83 -6.97 16.70
CA TYR A 595 12.59 -7.74 16.75
C TYR A 595 11.40 -6.80 16.66
N LEU A 596 10.54 -7.05 15.67
CA LEU A 596 9.36 -6.24 15.43
C LEU A 596 8.22 -6.72 16.33
N ILE A 597 8.10 -6.04 17.47
CA ILE A 597 6.96 -6.08 18.38
C ILE A 597 6.60 -4.67 18.81
N GLY A 598 5.33 -4.48 19.10
CA GLY A 598 4.78 -3.26 19.65
C GLY A 598 4.91 -3.14 21.17
N ASN A 599 4.42 -2.02 21.70
CA ASN A 599 4.26 -1.84 23.14
C ASN A 599 2.96 -2.53 23.62
N PRO A 600 3.02 -3.55 24.51
CA PRO A 600 1.83 -4.26 24.99
C PRO A 600 0.71 -3.37 25.53
N PHE A 601 1.03 -2.25 26.19
CA PHE A 601 0.01 -1.32 26.68
C PHE A 601 -0.75 -0.66 25.53
N VAL A 602 -0.03 -0.26 24.47
CA VAL A 602 -0.63 0.34 23.27
C VAL A 602 -1.45 -0.69 22.52
N TRP A 603 -0.88 -1.87 22.26
CA TRP A 603 -1.53 -2.90 21.43
C TRP A 603 -2.73 -3.53 22.12
N TRP A 604 -2.57 -4.03 23.35
CA TRP A 604 -3.68 -4.67 24.05
C TRP A 604 -4.72 -3.65 24.51
N GLY A 605 -4.29 -2.46 24.94
CA GLY A 605 -5.20 -1.37 25.30
C GLY A 605 -6.04 -0.91 24.12
N SER A 606 -5.43 -0.71 22.95
CA SER A 606 -6.16 -0.32 21.74
C SER A 606 -7.07 -1.42 21.20
N THR A 607 -6.64 -2.67 21.20
CA THR A 607 -7.50 -3.79 20.80
C THR A 607 -8.69 -3.97 21.74
N LEU A 608 -8.50 -3.83 23.05
CA LEU A 608 -9.60 -3.84 24.02
C LEU A 608 -10.55 -2.65 23.79
N SER A 609 -10.02 -1.47 23.45
CA SER A 609 -10.82 -0.27 23.18
C SER A 609 -11.80 -0.45 22.02
N LEU A 610 -11.45 -1.25 21.00
CA LEU A 610 -12.34 -1.56 19.87
C LEU A 610 -13.58 -2.34 20.30
N HIS A 611 -13.43 -3.28 21.24
CA HIS A 611 -14.56 -4.03 21.76
C HIS A 611 -15.45 -3.13 22.63
N ILE A 612 -14.83 -2.30 23.48
CA ILE A 612 -15.55 -1.38 24.36
C ILE A 612 -16.33 -0.35 23.54
N VAL A 613 -15.76 0.23 22.47
CA VAL A 613 -16.46 1.25 21.67
C VAL A 613 -17.69 0.67 20.98
N VAL A 614 -17.64 -0.57 20.49
CA VAL A 614 -18.80 -1.23 19.87
C VAL A 614 -19.93 -1.41 20.89
N LEU A 615 -19.61 -1.95 22.06
CA LEU A 615 -20.58 -2.11 23.16
C LEU A 615 -21.15 -0.75 23.62
N LEU A 616 -20.30 0.28 23.69
CA LEU A 616 -20.67 1.62 24.10
C LEU A 616 -21.60 2.30 23.08
N VAL A 617 -21.32 2.18 21.78
CA VAL A 617 -22.18 2.71 20.72
C VAL A 617 -23.53 1.99 20.73
N LEU A 618 -23.56 0.66 20.83
CA LEU A 618 -24.79 -0.11 20.96
C LEU A 618 -25.61 0.35 22.17
N TRP A 619 -24.95 0.53 23.31
CA TRP A 619 -25.59 1.02 24.53
C TRP A 619 -26.21 2.42 24.34
N TYR A 620 -25.47 3.38 23.77
CA TYR A 620 -25.99 4.72 23.52
C TYR A 620 -27.14 4.73 22.50
N VAL A 621 -27.03 3.95 21.42
CA VAL A 621 -28.08 3.84 20.41
C VAL A 621 -29.36 3.24 21.03
N MET A 622 -29.25 2.17 21.82
CA MET A 622 -30.39 1.57 22.52
C MET A 622 -31.07 2.55 23.49
N ARG A 623 -30.28 3.35 24.22
CA ARG A 623 -30.81 4.39 25.13
C ARG A 623 -31.51 5.51 24.37
N ARG A 624 -30.92 5.96 23.26
CA ARG A 624 -31.50 6.98 22.41
C ARG A 624 -32.80 6.51 21.75
N GLN A 625 -32.88 5.24 21.34
CA GLN A 625 -34.11 4.61 20.86
C GLN A 625 -35.21 4.60 21.93
N ARG A 626 -34.82 4.45 23.20
CA ARG A 626 -35.71 4.59 24.37
C ARG A 626 -35.97 6.04 24.80
N ARG A 627 -35.58 7.02 23.98
CA ARG A 627 -35.70 8.47 24.24
C ARG A 627 -34.94 8.95 25.48
N LEU A 628 -33.93 8.20 25.92
CA LEU A 628 -32.97 8.62 26.93
C LEU A 628 -31.81 9.32 26.22
N VAL A 629 -31.77 10.64 26.29
CA VAL A 629 -30.72 11.47 25.69
C VAL A 629 -29.62 11.69 26.73
N ASP A 630 -28.46 11.08 26.52
CA ASP A 630 -27.33 11.20 27.44
C ASP A 630 -26.49 12.47 27.18
N MET A 631 -26.31 12.85 25.91
CA MET A 631 -25.44 13.96 25.50
C MET A 631 -26.20 15.00 24.65
N SER A 632 -25.72 16.24 24.62
CA SER A 632 -26.23 17.24 23.68
C SER A 632 -25.90 16.85 22.23
N PRO A 633 -26.67 17.31 21.23
CA PRO A 633 -26.45 16.96 19.82
C PRO A 633 -25.01 17.24 19.34
N ALA A 634 -24.45 18.40 19.69
CA ALA A 634 -23.09 18.76 19.28
C ALA A 634 -22.03 17.82 19.88
N VAL A 635 -22.14 17.47 21.17
CA VAL A 635 -21.21 16.55 21.84
C VAL A 635 -21.34 15.13 21.26
N TRP A 636 -22.57 14.73 20.94
CA TRP A 636 -22.84 13.44 20.30
C TRP A 636 -22.22 13.35 18.90
N ASP A 637 -22.35 14.39 18.09
CA ASP A 637 -21.81 14.42 16.73
C ASP A 637 -20.27 14.41 16.74
N ASP A 638 -19.64 15.16 17.66
CA ASP A 638 -18.19 15.14 17.87
C ASP A 638 -17.69 13.76 18.35
N PHE A 639 -18.41 13.13 19.29
CA PHE A 639 -18.12 11.77 19.76
C PHE A 639 -18.23 10.77 18.61
N LEU A 640 -19.34 10.78 17.87
CA LEU A 640 -19.54 9.89 16.73
C LEU A 640 -18.49 10.10 15.64
N PHE A 641 -18.07 11.34 15.38
CA PHE A 641 -17.02 11.60 14.39
C PHE A 641 -15.71 10.91 14.77
N GLY A 642 -15.26 11.05 16.02
CA GLY A 642 -14.06 10.38 16.51
C GLY A 642 -14.16 8.85 16.44
N VAL A 643 -15.31 8.30 16.84
CA VAL A 643 -15.60 6.86 16.73
C VAL A 643 -15.61 6.39 15.29
N LYS A 644 -16.22 7.13 14.35
CA LYS A 644 -16.27 6.76 12.93
C LYS A 644 -14.88 6.74 12.31
N VAL A 645 -14.10 7.82 12.49
CA VAL A 645 -12.74 7.90 11.93
C VAL A 645 -11.86 6.76 12.46
N GLY A 646 -11.94 6.46 13.75
CA GLY A 646 -11.19 5.35 14.36
C GLY A 646 -11.72 3.96 13.96
N LEU A 647 -12.99 3.66 14.24
CA LEU A 647 -13.54 2.30 14.07
C LEU A 647 -13.72 1.93 12.59
N ILE A 648 -14.30 2.81 11.76
CA ILE A 648 -14.45 2.53 10.31
C ILE A 648 -13.08 2.50 9.66
N GLY A 649 -12.17 3.39 10.06
CA GLY A 649 -10.78 3.38 9.60
C GLY A 649 -10.10 2.05 9.90
N TRP A 650 -10.26 1.53 11.13
CA TRP A 650 -9.73 0.23 11.52
C TRP A 650 -10.35 -0.92 10.70
N ILE A 651 -11.68 -0.96 10.55
CA ILE A 651 -12.37 -2.00 9.77
C ILE A 651 -11.87 -2.02 8.33
N LEU A 652 -11.78 -0.86 7.67
CA LEU A 652 -11.34 -0.77 6.28
C LEU A 652 -9.89 -1.20 6.08
N HIS A 653 -9.01 -0.98 7.06
CA HIS A 653 -7.61 -1.41 6.97
C HIS A 653 -7.37 -2.83 7.50
N TYR A 654 -8.30 -3.44 8.23
CA TYR A 654 -8.16 -4.78 8.80
C TYR A 654 -8.92 -5.85 8.01
N LEU A 655 -10.19 -5.58 7.66
CA LEU A 655 -11.08 -6.55 7.02
C LEU A 655 -10.53 -7.12 5.71
N PRO A 656 -9.90 -6.34 4.81
CA PRO A 656 -9.35 -6.90 3.57
C PRO A 656 -8.30 -7.98 3.84
N PHE A 657 -7.47 -7.83 4.87
CA PHE A 657 -6.46 -8.84 5.21
C PHE A 657 -7.08 -10.16 5.70
N LEU A 658 -8.30 -10.15 6.27
CA LEU A 658 -9.01 -11.38 6.65
C LEU A 658 -9.52 -12.17 5.43
N ILE A 659 -9.71 -11.49 4.30
CA ILE A 659 -10.28 -12.08 3.07
C ILE A 659 -9.18 -12.42 2.06
N MET A 660 -8.06 -11.71 2.10
CA MET A 660 -6.95 -11.90 1.15
C MET A 660 -6.20 -13.23 1.38
N GLY A 661 -6.16 -14.08 0.34
CA GLY A 661 -5.44 -15.36 0.33
C GLY A 661 -3.95 -15.25 -0.02
N ARG A 662 -3.24 -14.22 0.46
CA ARG A 662 -1.80 -13.99 0.19
C ARG A 662 -0.95 -14.07 1.45
N VAL A 663 0.37 -14.15 1.27
CA VAL A 663 1.32 -14.04 2.39
C VAL A 663 1.19 -12.68 3.08
N THR A 664 1.11 -12.70 4.42
CA THR A 664 0.97 -11.51 5.26
C THR A 664 1.90 -11.58 6.48
N TYR A 665 2.21 -10.40 7.04
CA TYR A 665 3.21 -10.18 8.09
C TYR A 665 2.71 -9.11 9.07
N ILE A 666 3.26 -9.09 10.28
CA ILE A 666 2.79 -8.20 11.36
C ILE A 666 2.89 -6.70 11.01
N HIS A 667 3.86 -6.30 10.18
CA HIS A 667 4.01 -4.90 9.77
C HIS A 667 2.78 -4.36 9.02
N HIS A 668 2.00 -5.23 8.36
CA HIS A 668 0.74 -4.84 7.69
C HIS A 668 -0.31 -4.29 8.66
N TYR A 669 -0.23 -4.66 9.94
CA TYR A 669 -1.13 -4.15 10.97
C TYR A 669 -0.75 -2.75 11.47
N LEU A 670 0.46 -2.24 11.20
CA LEU A 670 0.91 -0.96 11.78
C LEU A 670 0.09 0.27 11.32
N PRO A 671 -0.37 0.38 10.05
CA PRO A 671 -1.32 1.42 9.67
C PRO A 671 -2.68 1.24 10.35
N THR A 672 -3.14 -0.01 10.47
CA THR A 672 -4.40 -0.38 11.11
C THR A 672 -4.41 -0.07 12.60
N LEU A 673 -3.28 -0.30 13.28
CA LEU A 673 -3.06 0.00 14.69
C LEU A 673 -3.28 1.48 14.99
N TYR A 674 -2.93 2.39 14.07
CA TYR A 674 -3.10 3.83 14.29
C TYR A 674 -4.58 4.18 14.55
N PHE A 675 -5.48 3.56 13.80
CA PHE A 675 -6.92 3.71 13.98
C PHE A 675 -7.41 3.12 15.30
N ALA A 676 -6.86 1.97 15.74
CA ALA A 676 -7.16 1.42 17.06
C ALA A 676 -6.68 2.35 18.20
N VAL A 677 -5.49 2.95 18.07
CA VAL A 677 -4.95 3.90 19.04
C VAL A 677 -5.74 5.21 19.06
N LEU A 678 -6.30 5.64 17.92
CA LEU A 678 -7.25 6.76 17.86
C LEU A 678 -8.53 6.46 18.67
N VAL A 679 -9.11 5.27 18.51
CA VAL A 679 -10.28 4.83 19.32
C VAL A 679 -9.90 4.80 20.80
N PHE A 680 -8.73 4.27 21.14
CA PHE A 680 -8.27 4.20 22.52
C PHE A 680 -8.13 5.59 23.15
N GLY A 681 -7.47 6.52 22.47
CA GLY A 681 -7.37 7.92 22.90
C GLY A 681 -8.76 8.56 23.05
N HIS A 682 -9.66 8.34 22.10
CA HIS A 682 -11.02 8.86 22.13
C HIS A 682 -11.83 8.35 23.34
N LEU A 683 -11.71 7.05 23.67
CA LEU A 683 -12.38 6.48 24.84
C LEU A 683 -11.78 6.98 26.16
N LEU A 684 -10.46 7.15 26.24
CA LEU A 684 -9.83 7.74 27.42
C LEU A 684 -10.32 9.17 27.66
N ASP A 685 -10.44 9.98 26.60
CA ASP A 685 -11.07 11.31 26.67
C ASP A 685 -12.49 11.23 27.19
N HIS A 686 -13.30 10.36 26.58
CA HIS A 686 -14.72 10.21 26.89
C HIS A 686 -14.98 9.75 28.33
N PHE A 687 -14.19 8.82 28.85
CA PHE A 687 -14.40 8.27 30.20
C PHE A 687 -13.66 9.06 31.28
N LEU A 688 -12.46 9.56 31.03
CA LEU A 688 -11.61 10.06 32.13
C LEU A 688 -11.44 11.58 32.13
N TRP A 689 -11.43 12.23 30.97
CA TRP A 689 -10.90 13.58 30.84
C TRP A 689 -11.93 14.65 30.48
N ASN A 690 -12.92 14.32 29.66
CA ASN A 690 -13.87 15.28 29.11
C ASN A 690 -15.04 15.55 30.06
N ASP A 691 -15.15 16.77 30.57
CA ASP A 691 -16.16 17.13 31.57
C ASP A 691 -17.61 17.07 31.06
N ALA A 692 -17.83 17.04 29.74
CA ALA A 692 -19.16 16.87 29.16
C ALA A 692 -19.64 15.41 29.26
N THR A 693 -18.73 14.44 29.16
CA THR A 693 -19.06 13.02 29.03
C THR A 693 -18.58 12.15 30.21
N ALA A 694 -17.42 12.46 30.80
CA ALA A 694 -16.80 11.78 31.93
C ALA A 694 -17.46 12.14 33.28
N ARG A 695 -18.74 11.80 33.45
CA ARG A 695 -19.50 12.12 34.67
C ARG A 695 -19.93 10.87 35.42
N TYR A 696 -19.57 10.83 36.70
CA TYR A 696 -19.81 9.69 37.57
C TYR A 696 -20.71 10.06 38.74
N ARG A 697 -21.58 9.13 39.15
CA ARG A 697 -22.45 9.31 40.34
C ARG A 697 -21.82 8.81 41.63
N PHE A 698 -20.62 8.24 41.56
CA PHE A 698 -19.85 7.78 42.70
C PHE A 698 -18.53 8.54 42.78
N SER A 699 -18.07 8.83 44.00
CA SER A 699 -16.78 9.46 44.23
C SER A 699 -15.67 8.40 44.21
N LEU A 700 -14.81 8.42 43.19
CA LEU A 700 -13.68 7.49 43.07
C LEU A 700 -12.73 7.59 44.28
N SER A 701 -12.57 8.79 44.85
CA SER A 701 -11.76 9.00 46.06
C SER A 701 -12.39 8.38 47.30
N GLN A 702 -13.71 8.29 47.36
CA GLN A 702 -14.43 7.61 48.43
C GLN A 702 -14.34 6.09 48.29
N VAL A 703 -14.44 5.56 47.06
CA VAL A 703 -14.24 4.12 46.78
C VAL A 703 -12.80 3.70 47.08
N LEU A 704 -11.80 4.47 46.65
CA LEU A 704 -10.38 4.18 46.94
C LEU A 704 -10.04 4.26 48.43
N ARG A 705 -10.75 5.08 49.21
CA ARG A 705 -10.52 5.21 50.66
C ARG A 705 -11.32 4.22 51.51
N THR A 706 -12.49 3.79 51.06
CA THR A 706 -13.45 3.04 51.90
C THR A 706 -13.79 1.65 51.35
N GLY A 707 -13.40 1.32 50.11
CA GLY A 707 -13.72 0.05 49.45
C GLY A 707 -15.20 -0.16 49.11
N HIS A 708 -16.08 0.82 49.38
CA HIS A 708 -17.53 0.69 49.21
C HIS A 708 -18.06 1.61 48.10
N LEU A 709 -18.92 1.06 47.23
CA LEU A 709 -19.67 1.82 46.24
C LEU A 709 -20.85 2.51 46.94
N GLY A 710 -20.69 3.78 47.31
CA GLY A 710 -21.77 4.57 47.91
C GLY A 710 -22.97 4.70 46.96
N GLY A 711 -24.08 4.02 47.28
CA GLY A 711 -25.31 4.05 46.51
C GLY A 711 -26.14 5.31 46.77
N GLY A 712 -26.08 6.29 45.87
CA GLY A 712 -27.07 7.38 45.81
C GLY A 712 -28.37 6.90 45.18
N LYS A 713 -29.49 6.94 45.91
CA LYS A 713 -30.83 6.56 45.44
C LYS A 713 -31.23 7.37 44.17
N PRO A 714 -31.93 6.76 43.19
CA PRO A 714 -32.36 7.46 41.98
C PRO A 714 -33.58 8.35 42.25
N GLY A 715 -33.40 9.67 42.26
CA GLY A 715 -34.50 10.61 42.10
C GLY A 715 -35.00 10.60 40.66
N MET A 716 -36.25 10.20 40.45
CA MET A 716 -36.91 10.17 39.15
C MET A 716 -37.61 11.50 38.89
N GLU A 717 -36.86 12.51 38.45
CA GLU A 717 -37.46 13.70 37.81
C GLU A 717 -37.45 13.51 36.29
N LEU A 718 -38.64 13.48 35.68
CA LEU A 718 -38.84 13.70 34.26
C LEU A 718 -38.48 15.17 33.98
N GLN A 719 -37.44 15.40 33.17
CA GLN A 719 -36.97 16.74 32.85
C GLN A 719 -37.07 17.01 31.35
N ASP A 720 -37.46 18.24 31.06
CA ASP A 720 -37.83 18.75 29.75
C ASP A 720 -36.68 18.74 28.74
N SER A 721 -37.04 18.51 27.49
CA SER A 721 -36.24 18.12 26.32
C SER A 721 -35.11 19.07 25.85
N ARG A 722 -34.73 20.09 26.62
CA ARG A 722 -33.81 21.16 26.16
C ARG A 722 -32.42 21.21 26.80
N SER A 723 -32.17 20.41 27.83
CA SER A 723 -30.81 20.23 28.36
C SER A 723 -30.72 18.87 29.02
N ALA A 724 -29.98 17.95 28.42
CA ALA A 724 -29.60 16.72 29.10
C ALA A 724 -28.29 17.00 29.86
N PRO A 725 -28.28 17.17 31.19
CA PRO A 725 -27.06 16.98 31.94
C PRO A 725 -26.85 15.47 32.11
N CYS A 726 -25.74 14.96 31.58
CA CYS A 726 -25.12 13.74 32.09
C CYS A 726 -25.12 13.82 33.64
N ARG A 727 -26.00 13.05 34.31
CA ARG A 727 -26.15 13.10 35.77
C ARG A 727 -24.90 12.52 36.44
N GLY A 728 -24.08 13.38 37.05
CA GLY A 728 -22.88 13.03 37.80
C GLY A 728 -21.90 14.20 37.88
N THR A 729 -20.89 14.08 38.75
CA THR A 729 -19.78 15.04 38.84
C THR A 729 -18.58 14.53 38.04
N PRO A 730 -17.83 15.40 37.36
CA PRO A 730 -16.56 15.00 36.76
C PRO A 730 -15.56 14.54 37.84
N LEU A 731 -14.56 13.76 37.43
CA LEU A 731 -13.43 13.43 38.30
C LEU A 731 -12.73 14.71 38.75
N THR A 732 -12.20 14.74 39.98
CA THR A 732 -11.41 15.88 40.45
C THR A 732 -10.14 16.02 39.62
N GLU A 733 -9.66 17.26 39.41
CA GLU A 733 -8.44 17.51 38.63
C GLU A 733 -7.21 16.77 39.19
N GLN A 734 -7.14 16.60 40.52
CA GLN A 734 -6.10 15.78 41.16
C GLN A 734 -6.18 14.32 40.73
N THR A 735 -7.36 13.69 40.77
CA THR A 735 -7.54 12.31 40.32
C THR A 735 -7.23 12.17 38.84
N LYS A 736 -7.65 13.13 38.01
CA LYS A 736 -7.31 13.12 36.58
C LYS A 736 -5.80 13.15 36.33
N ASN A 737 -5.08 14.00 37.07
CA ASN A 737 -3.62 14.10 36.97
C ASN A 737 -2.90 12.83 37.45
N ILE A 738 -3.37 12.21 38.53
CA ILE A 738 -2.80 10.95 39.03
C ILE A 738 -3.00 9.83 38.00
N LEU A 739 -4.21 9.69 37.44
CA LEU A 739 -4.49 8.67 36.43
C LEU A 739 -3.67 8.90 35.15
N PHE A 740 -3.57 10.16 34.69
CA PHE A 740 -2.71 10.50 33.56
C PHE A 740 -1.25 10.14 33.82
N GLY A 741 -0.70 10.55 34.99
CA GLY A 741 0.66 10.22 35.38
C GLY A 741 0.92 8.71 35.46
N ALA A 742 -0.03 7.94 36.01
CA ALA A 742 0.07 6.48 36.11
C ALA A 742 0.07 5.80 34.72
N LEU A 743 -0.84 6.20 33.83
CA LEU A 743 -0.91 5.66 32.46
C LEU A 743 0.34 6.00 31.64
N THR A 744 0.81 7.25 31.74
CA THR A 744 2.04 7.68 31.07
C THR A 744 3.27 6.96 31.64
N ALA A 745 3.37 6.79 32.96
CA ALA A 745 4.45 6.04 33.59
C ALA A 745 4.47 4.57 33.14
N LEU A 746 3.30 3.92 33.08
CA LEU A 746 3.17 2.54 32.60
C LEU A 746 3.63 2.40 31.15
N LEU A 747 3.17 3.29 30.26
CA LEU A 747 3.59 3.34 28.86
C LEU A 747 5.11 3.46 28.72
N MET A 748 5.71 4.41 29.45
CA MET A 748 7.16 4.65 29.43
C MET A 748 7.95 3.48 30.02
N ALA A 749 7.48 2.87 31.10
CA ALA A 749 8.15 1.72 31.72
C ALA A 749 8.18 0.52 30.77
N ILE A 750 7.08 0.23 30.09
CA ILE A 750 7.00 -0.86 29.11
C ILE A 750 7.89 -0.56 27.90
N PHE A 751 7.86 0.67 27.38
CA PHE A 751 8.77 1.08 26.31
C PHE A 751 10.23 0.87 26.72
N TRP A 752 10.61 1.32 27.92
CA TRP A 752 11.97 1.21 28.43
C TRP A 752 12.42 -0.24 28.65
N TRP A 753 11.48 -1.11 29.04
CA TRP A 753 11.70 -2.56 29.16
C TRP A 753 12.01 -3.18 27.80
N PHE A 754 11.19 -2.89 26.80
CA PHE A 754 11.34 -3.45 25.45
C PHE A 754 12.27 -2.66 24.54
N LYS A 755 12.92 -1.57 25.00
CA LYS A 755 13.66 -0.64 24.13
C LYS A 755 14.72 -1.32 23.26
N ALA A 756 15.32 -2.41 23.74
CA ALA A 756 16.37 -3.14 23.05
C ALA A 756 15.87 -3.81 21.75
N VAL A 757 14.61 -4.23 21.69
CA VAL A 757 14.04 -4.85 20.48
C VAL A 757 14.01 -3.89 19.30
N SER A 758 13.90 -2.59 19.61
CA SER A 758 13.99 -1.52 18.64
C SER A 758 15.42 -1.03 18.50
N PHE A 759 16.10 -0.65 19.58
CA PHE A 759 17.45 -0.04 19.53
C PHE A 759 18.61 -0.98 19.22
N GLY A 760 18.35 -2.28 19.11
CA GLY A 760 19.33 -3.32 18.84
C GLY A 760 19.76 -4.05 20.13
N MET A 761 19.62 -5.36 20.12
CA MET A 761 20.15 -6.26 21.15
C MET A 761 21.55 -6.71 20.74
N SER A 762 22.58 -6.14 21.38
CA SER A 762 23.98 -6.46 21.16
C SER A 762 24.40 -7.67 22.00
N GLY A 763 25.32 -8.50 21.49
CA GLY A 763 25.82 -9.68 22.21
C GLY A 763 24.92 -10.91 22.06
N ASP A 764 25.04 -11.88 22.97
CA ASP A 764 24.21 -13.08 22.96
C ASP A 764 22.76 -12.72 23.33
N ILE A 765 21.78 -13.42 22.76
CA ILE A 765 20.38 -13.23 23.13
C ILE A 765 20.12 -13.67 24.58
N ALA A 766 20.94 -14.57 25.12
CA ALA A 766 20.90 -14.98 26.52
C ALA A 766 21.15 -13.81 27.50
N ASP A 767 21.86 -12.77 27.08
CA ASP A 767 22.15 -11.57 27.90
C ASP A 767 20.93 -10.66 28.08
N TRP A 768 19.84 -10.94 27.36
CA TRP A 768 18.62 -10.12 27.35
C TRP A 768 17.41 -10.88 27.96
N PRO A 769 17.44 -11.35 29.22
CA PRO A 769 16.34 -12.10 29.82
C PRO A 769 15.09 -11.25 30.05
N GLY A 770 13.91 -11.89 30.10
CA GLY A 770 12.65 -11.25 30.47
C GLY A 770 11.92 -10.50 29.34
N LEU A 771 12.38 -10.61 28.09
CA LEU A 771 11.69 -10.05 26.92
C LEU A 771 10.54 -10.96 26.43
N GLN A 772 10.58 -12.25 26.71
CA GLN A 772 9.53 -13.19 26.28
C GLN A 772 8.35 -13.22 27.25
N TRP A 773 7.44 -12.24 27.15
CA TRP A 773 6.18 -12.26 27.94
C TRP A 773 5.14 -13.24 27.39
N ARG A 774 5.26 -13.64 26.12
CA ARG A 774 4.43 -14.68 25.48
C ARG A 774 5.32 -15.77 24.90
N LYS A 775 4.93 -17.02 25.08
CA LYS A 775 5.67 -18.20 24.56
C LYS A 775 5.88 -18.16 23.04
N HIS A 776 4.93 -17.60 22.30
CA HIS A 776 4.98 -17.50 20.84
C HIS A 776 5.88 -16.38 20.31
N TRP A 777 6.42 -15.52 21.19
CA TRP A 777 7.45 -14.56 20.80
C TRP A 777 8.77 -15.30 20.70
N ASN A 778 9.14 -15.64 19.47
CA ASN A 778 10.38 -16.32 19.13
C ASN A 778 11.57 -15.36 19.24
N ILE A 779 11.85 -14.87 20.45
CA ILE A 779 12.94 -13.93 20.75
C ILE A 779 14.24 -14.69 21.02
N TYR A 780 14.18 -15.68 21.93
CA TYR A 780 15.31 -16.53 22.31
C TYR A 780 15.55 -17.66 21.32
#